data_AF-A0A0A2TN56-F1
#
_entry.id   AF-A0A0A2TN56-F1
#
_cell.length_a   1.000
_cell.length_b   1.000
_cell.length_c   1.000
_cell.angle_alpha   90.00
_cell.angle_beta   90.00
_cell.angle_gamma   90.00
#
_symmetry.space_group_name_H-M   'P 1'
#
loop_
_entity.id
_entity.type
_entity.pdbx_description
1 polymer ?
#
loop_
_entity_poly.entity_id
_entity_poly.type
_entity_poly.pdbx_seq_one_letter_code
_entity_poly.pdbx_strand_id
1 'polypeptide(L)'
;MTLRANMELLKESFPKLWQKFSELEVTLDKNLVGLVTNKEGHTTLQIEKTYIHDKKNPLQEGTAFIEQFENINNHSDILFYGIGLGYHIKAFVEHYPDKPFSIYEPIPEVFHHFLCHTDLKRFPLHLVKYFDLENKPDDPDRFFSNMVKRIRSSILIIDLPAYRSIFPQKRQAFFSSFENHLRERCTSLATYSTFQKRWTINSIKNFIQVLNSPNILLAKKDFFKNTPALLVASGPSLEAEIENLKKIRDNGLAYIFTVGTALNALVKCGIYPHAACTYDPSDENQIVCKEVLEKGLKSIPLIFGSTVGYETLEKYPGPKMHMLINQDTLAAFYLQPQSGERLAFISDAASIAVITLQLLHKLGFNPIILVGQNLAYLDGKNYMSGSTYPLHEANQTELKSAVLVKDVYGNEVYSSNSYLRMRLQIENYLSGLPDTNVINTTKNGAHIEGTRFQILEEVIKDYLPNRVVEDDWQLPLNCSYNLEYLITQNQIMKNACANVTQLLDKCKLDLDNIAALASSGDLINIEQSYDKFNFSMENLRTNQFFATFITPMSRVELELLLLAIPEISRDRDPIRKAQMMEKEFRPYLTVCEQDINTIIPLFQELNNTILEYEKVYKIRKKAARTKILMLDCDGILTDGAIYYSASGEEMKKFNYKDCAGIILLRKKGIQALLINQEANPVIKHAALKSGIDTISSREKNGIATTVLEKYALNYEEVACIINDLSDLKLLKQVGLSFAVGDSSPELQQEVDYVLATDGGQGAIYEIAELLTKDKYN
;
A
#
# COMPACT_ATOMS: atom_id res chain seq x y z
N MET A 1 -17.35 -51.18 12.43
CA MET A 1 -18.56 -50.51 11.92
C MET A 1 -18.48 -48.98 12.02
N THR A 2 -17.65 -48.44 12.92
CA THR A 2 -17.52 -47.00 13.24
C THR A 2 -16.74 -46.16 12.22
N LEU A 3 -15.60 -46.64 11.69
CA LEU A 3 -14.72 -45.82 10.83
C LEU A 3 -15.43 -45.27 9.59
N ARG A 4 -16.11 -46.12 8.81
CA ARG A 4 -16.83 -45.68 7.59
C ARG A 4 -17.90 -44.62 7.90
N ALA A 5 -18.69 -44.84 8.95
CA ALA A 5 -19.72 -43.89 9.37
C ALA A 5 -19.11 -42.56 9.85
N ASN A 6 -17.99 -42.62 10.58
CA ASN A 6 -17.26 -41.43 11.02
C ASN A 6 -16.64 -40.67 9.84
N MET A 7 -16.14 -41.38 8.82
CA MET A 7 -15.60 -40.78 7.60
C MET A 7 -16.67 -40.04 6.80
N GLU A 8 -17.90 -40.57 6.73
CA GLU A 8 -19.04 -39.88 6.11
C GLU A 8 -19.38 -38.58 6.87
N LEU A 9 -19.42 -38.62 8.21
CA LEU A 9 -19.66 -37.42 9.04
C LEU A 9 -18.56 -36.37 8.91
N LEU A 10 -17.29 -36.80 8.84
CA LEU A 10 -16.15 -35.91 8.61
C LEU A 10 -16.23 -35.27 7.22
N LYS A 11 -16.66 -36.01 6.20
CA LYS A 11 -16.80 -35.46 4.84
C LYS A 11 -17.83 -34.34 4.79
N GLU A 12 -18.92 -34.46 5.56
CA GLU A 12 -19.97 -33.44 5.66
C GLU A 12 -19.52 -32.24 6.51
N SER A 13 -18.90 -32.49 7.67
CA SER A 13 -18.62 -31.44 8.66
C SER A 13 -17.25 -30.77 8.47
N PHE A 14 -16.24 -31.52 8.04
CA PHE A 14 -14.84 -31.10 7.90
C PHE A 14 -14.21 -31.66 6.61
N PRO A 15 -14.67 -31.24 5.42
CA PRO A 15 -14.28 -31.84 4.13
C PRO A 15 -12.77 -31.79 3.87
N LYS A 16 -12.08 -30.73 4.32
CA LYS A 16 -10.61 -30.60 4.18
C LYS A 16 -9.86 -31.62 5.02
N LEU A 17 -10.29 -31.84 6.27
CA LEU A 17 -9.71 -32.84 7.16
C LEU A 17 -9.98 -34.25 6.63
N TRP A 18 -11.20 -34.51 6.17
CA TRP A 18 -11.56 -35.77 5.52
C TRP A 18 -10.64 -36.07 4.33
N GLN A 19 -10.48 -35.13 3.41
CA GLN A 19 -9.61 -35.31 2.24
C GLN A 19 -8.17 -35.61 2.68
N LYS A 20 -7.63 -34.79 3.59
CA LYS A 20 -6.26 -34.93 4.11
C LYS A 20 -6.03 -36.30 4.74
N PHE A 21 -6.99 -36.77 5.54
CA PHE A 21 -6.89 -38.08 6.17
C PHE A 21 -7.08 -39.24 5.18
N SER A 22 -7.99 -39.12 4.21
CA SER A 22 -8.18 -40.15 3.18
C SER A 22 -6.92 -40.40 2.35
N GLU A 23 -6.13 -39.36 2.09
CA GLU A 23 -4.83 -39.48 1.41
C GLU A 23 -3.80 -40.20 2.31
N LEU A 24 -3.81 -39.89 3.61
CA LEU A 24 -2.88 -40.47 4.60
C LEU A 24 -3.19 -41.93 4.97
N GLU A 25 -4.47 -42.29 5.06
CA GLU A 25 -4.95 -43.57 5.60
C GLU A 25 -4.29 -44.78 4.92
N VAL A 26 -4.01 -44.66 3.62
CA VAL A 26 -3.39 -45.70 2.80
C VAL A 26 -1.93 -45.97 3.20
N THR A 27 -1.26 -44.98 3.79
CA THR A 27 0.18 -44.99 4.09
C THR A 27 0.53 -45.08 5.58
N LEU A 28 -0.48 -45.15 6.47
CA LEU A 28 -0.26 -45.17 7.92
C LEU A 28 0.48 -46.41 8.39
N ASP A 29 1.43 -46.24 9.32
CA ASP A 29 2.00 -47.37 10.05
C ASP A 29 1.06 -47.79 11.18
N LYS A 30 0.16 -48.73 10.87
CA LYS A 30 -0.82 -49.25 11.83
C LYS A 30 -0.21 -49.97 13.04
N ASN A 31 1.10 -50.21 13.05
CA ASN A 31 1.80 -50.81 14.20
C ASN A 31 2.39 -49.76 15.15
N LEU A 32 2.45 -48.49 14.74
CA LEU A 32 3.01 -47.40 15.55
C LEU A 32 2.22 -47.18 16.84
N VAL A 33 0.90 -47.38 16.79
CA VAL A 33 -0.03 -47.14 17.90
C VAL A 33 -0.78 -48.44 18.22
N GLY A 34 -0.60 -48.95 19.43
CA GLY A 34 -1.31 -50.12 19.93
C GLY A 34 -2.61 -49.73 20.64
N LEU A 35 -3.68 -50.49 20.45
CA LEU A 35 -4.90 -50.39 21.26
C LEU A 35 -4.82 -51.35 22.44
N VAL A 36 -5.05 -50.85 23.65
CA VAL A 36 -5.08 -51.66 24.88
C VAL A 36 -6.42 -51.52 25.58
N THR A 37 -7.12 -52.64 25.73
CA THR A 37 -8.41 -52.71 26.43
C THR A 37 -8.24 -53.45 27.75
N ASN A 38 -8.77 -52.88 28.83
CA ASN A 38 -8.76 -53.53 30.14
C ASN A 38 -9.95 -54.50 30.29
N LYS A 39 -10.01 -55.21 31.44
CA LYS A 39 -11.07 -56.20 31.71
C LYS A 39 -12.47 -55.59 31.85
N GLU A 40 -12.55 -54.29 32.15
CA GLU A 40 -13.80 -53.53 32.31
C GLU A 40 -14.28 -52.92 30.98
N GLY A 41 -13.50 -53.10 29.89
CA GLY A 41 -13.83 -52.61 28.56
C GLY A 41 -13.34 -51.19 28.27
N HIS A 42 -12.61 -50.55 29.19
CA HIS A 42 -11.98 -49.26 28.91
C HIS A 42 -10.78 -49.43 27.98
N THR A 43 -10.68 -48.56 26.98
CA THR A 43 -9.63 -48.57 25.96
C THR A 43 -8.67 -47.41 26.14
N THR A 44 -7.39 -47.65 25.90
CA THR A 44 -6.37 -46.61 25.76
C THR A 44 -5.46 -46.94 24.58
N LEU A 45 -4.68 -45.96 24.14
CA LEU A 45 -3.67 -46.13 23.12
C LEU A 45 -2.30 -46.24 23.78
N GLN A 46 -1.43 -47.05 23.21
CA GLN A 46 -0.07 -47.24 23.66
C GLN A 46 0.88 -46.95 22.51
N ILE A 47 1.86 -46.09 22.75
CA ILE A 47 2.97 -45.84 21.83
C ILE A 47 4.23 -46.20 22.60
N GLU A 48 5.02 -47.11 22.03
CA GLU A 48 6.15 -47.74 22.71
C GLU A 48 5.76 -48.34 24.08
N LYS A 49 6.19 -47.74 25.20
CA LYS A 49 5.90 -48.16 26.57
C LYS A 49 4.98 -47.20 27.32
N THR A 50 4.48 -46.17 26.66
CA THR A 50 3.69 -45.10 27.29
C THR A 50 2.23 -45.20 26.84
N TYR A 51 1.31 -45.10 27.79
CA TYR A 51 -0.12 -45.03 27.51
C TYR A 51 -0.54 -43.57 27.31
N ILE A 52 -1.39 -43.31 26.31
CA ILE A 52 -1.92 -41.98 26.02
C ILE A 52 -2.94 -41.54 27.08
N HIS A 53 -3.74 -42.48 27.56
CA HIS A 53 -4.69 -42.32 28.69
C HIS A 53 -4.47 -43.44 29.72
N ASP A 54 -4.92 -43.24 30.94
CA ASP A 54 -4.85 -44.21 32.03
C ASP A 54 -5.51 -45.54 31.64
N LYS A 55 -4.81 -46.63 31.95
CA LYS A 55 -5.23 -47.98 31.55
C LYS A 55 -6.42 -48.50 32.36
N LYS A 56 -6.64 -47.99 33.58
CA LYS A 56 -7.71 -48.45 34.46
C LYS A 56 -8.98 -47.62 34.23
N ASN A 57 -8.88 -46.30 34.27
CA ASN A 57 -10.01 -45.39 34.17
C ASN A 57 -9.68 -44.09 33.38
N PRO A 58 -9.69 -44.15 32.04
CA PRO A 58 -9.31 -43.01 31.20
C PRO A 58 -10.35 -41.86 31.23
N LEU A 59 -11.62 -42.13 31.57
CA LEU A 59 -12.61 -41.06 31.76
C LEU A 59 -12.31 -40.26 33.02
N GLN A 60 -12.03 -40.93 34.15
CA GLN A 60 -11.72 -40.25 35.41
C GLN A 60 -10.42 -39.45 35.31
N GLU A 61 -9.41 -39.97 34.61
CA GLU A 61 -8.20 -39.22 34.28
C GLU A 61 -8.55 -37.97 33.46
N GLY A 62 -9.37 -38.11 32.41
CA GLY A 62 -9.82 -36.98 31.59
C GLY A 62 -10.50 -35.89 32.42
N THR A 63 -11.40 -36.25 33.33
CA THR A 63 -12.04 -35.32 34.27
C THR A 63 -11.02 -34.63 35.18
N ALA A 64 -10.19 -35.41 35.87
CA ALA A 64 -9.17 -34.87 36.78
C ALA A 64 -8.14 -34.00 36.05
N PHE A 65 -7.90 -34.24 34.76
CA PHE A 65 -7.02 -33.42 33.94
C PHE A 65 -7.66 -32.08 33.58
N ILE A 66 -8.94 -32.06 33.17
CA ILE A 66 -9.65 -30.80 32.86
C ILE A 66 -9.82 -29.93 34.11
N GLU A 67 -10.06 -30.54 35.28
CA GLU A 67 -10.20 -29.84 36.57
C GLU A 67 -8.92 -29.10 37.01
N GLN A 68 -7.75 -29.41 36.44
CA GLN A 68 -6.50 -28.69 36.73
C GLN A 68 -6.46 -27.29 36.13
N PHE A 69 -7.30 -27.01 35.14
CA PHE A 69 -7.33 -25.73 34.46
C PHE A 69 -8.35 -24.80 35.14
N GLU A 70 -7.86 -23.74 35.75
CA GLU A 70 -8.71 -22.72 36.34
C GLU A 70 -9.21 -21.71 35.30
N ASN A 71 -10.35 -21.07 35.56
CA ASN A 71 -10.83 -19.92 34.78
C ASN A 71 -11.04 -20.18 33.27
N ILE A 72 -11.33 -21.42 32.87
CA ILE A 72 -11.49 -21.80 31.46
C ILE A 72 -12.53 -20.92 30.72
N ASN A 73 -13.60 -20.52 31.42
CA ASN A 73 -14.62 -19.63 30.86
C ASN A 73 -14.08 -18.25 30.47
N ASN A 74 -13.00 -17.78 31.09
CA ASN A 74 -12.37 -16.48 30.82
C ASN A 74 -11.56 -16.46 29.52
N HIS A 75 -11.25 -17.62 28.94
CA HIS A 75 -10.52 -17.71 27.68
C HIS A 75 -11.46 -17.60 26.47
N SER A 76 -11.15 -16.76 25.48
CA SER A 76 -11.99 -16.63 24.28
C SER A 76 -11.93 -17.88 23.40
N ASP A 77 -10.78 -18.56 23.40
CA ASP A 77 -10.49 -19.69 22.55
C ASP A 77 -9.85 -20.83 23.33
N ILE A 78 -10.26 -22.06 23.02
CA ILE A 78 -9.70 -23.29 23.59
C ILE A 78 -9.12 -24.12 22.44
N LEU A 79 -7.90 -24.61 22.59
CA LEU A 79 -7.23 -25.49 21.62
C LEU A 79 -6.72 -26.75 22.31
N PHE A 80 -7.20 -27.91 21.86
CA PHE A 80 -6.64 -29.19 22.26
C PHE A 80 -5.48 -29.57 21.33
N TYR A 81 -4.31 -29.80 21.90
CA TYR A 81 -3.16 -30.37 21.21
C TYR A 81 -3.06 -31.86 21.56
N GLY A 82 -3.48 -32.70 20.61
CA GLY A 82 -3.65 -34.14 20.76
C GLY A 82 -5.08 -34.53 21.15
N ILE A 83 -5.72 -35.37 20.34
CA ILE A 83 -7.07 -35.89 20.57
C ILE A 83 -7.08 -37.19 21.38
N GLY A 84 -6.07 -38.05 21.20
CA GLY A 84 -6.07 -39.39 21.78
C GLY A 84 -7.35 -40.15 21.40
N LEU A 85 -8.11 -40.67 22.39
CA LEU A 85 -9.45 -41.23 22.16
C LEU A 85 -10.59 -40.25 22.52
N GLY A 86 -10.27 -39.00 22.88
CA GLY A 86 -11.24 -37.94 23.15
C GLY A 86 -11.80 -37.87 24.59
N TYR A 87 -11.25 -38.63 25.55
CA TYR A 87 -11.77 -38.66 26.93
C TYR A 87 -11.74 -37.30 27.63
N HIS A 88 -10.62 -36.59 27.56
CA HIS A 88 -10.48 -35.24 28.13
C HIS A 88 -11.37 -34.20 27.41
N ILE A 89 -11.60 -34.31 26.10
CA ILE A 89 -12.54 -33.44 25.37
C ILE A 89 -13.98 -33.71 25.83
N LYS A 90 -14.33 -34.99 26.03
CA LYS A 90 -15.65 -35.36 26.56
C LYS A 90 -15.85 -34.76 27.95
N ALA A 91 -14.86 -34.90 28.84
CA ALA A 91 -14.90 -34.29 30.16
C ALA A 91 -15.02 -32.76 30.10
N PHE A 92 -14.31 -32.11 29.17
CA PHE A 92 -14.41 -30.67 28.94
C PHE A 92 -15.84 -30.26 28.55
N VAL A 93 -16.48 -30.94 27.60
CA VAL A 93 -17.85 -30.60 27.17
C VAL A 93 -18.89 -30.90 28.24
N GLU A 94 -18.66 -31.90 29.10
CA GLU A 94 -19.53 -32.14 30.27
C GLU A 94 -19.49 -30.96 31.27
N HIS A 95 -18.34 -30.31 31.45
CA HIS A 95 -18.20 -29.14 32.34
C HIS A 95 -18.56 -27.82 31.65
N TYR A 96 -18.37 -27.73 30.34
CA TYR A 96 -18.51 -26.51 29.54
C TYR A 96 -19.31 -26.78 28.25
N PRO A 97 -20.62 -27.07 28.36
CA PRO A 97 -21.43 -27.60 27.25
C PRO A 97 -21.60 -26.64 26.06
N ASP A 98 -21.48 -25.33 26.29
CA ASP A 98 -21.64 -24.31 25.26
C ASP A 98 -20.31 -23.70 24.78
N LYS A 99 -19.17 -24.15 25.32
CA LYS A 99 -17.86 -23.54 25.04
C LYS A 99 -17.24 -24.15 23.77
N PRO A 100 -17.09 -23.38 22.68
CA PRO A 100 -16.52 -23.92 21.45
C PRO A 100 -14.99 -24.04 21.56
N PHE A 101 -14.42 -25.04 20.89
CA PHE A 101 -12.99 -25.38 20.99
C PHE A 101 -12.41 -25.80 19.63
N SER A 102 -11.09 -25.86 19.54
CA SER A 102 -10.36 -26.33 18.36
C SER A 102 -9.54 -27.56 18.70
N ILE A 103 -9.21 -28.37 17.70
CA ILE A 103 -8.45 -29.60 17.85
C ILE A 103 -7.33 -29.61 16.82
N TYR A 104 -6.12 -29.92 17.27
CA TYR A 104 -4.99 -30.25 16.42
C TYR A 104 -4.43 -31.61 16.83
N GLU A 105 -4.47 -32.59 15.93
CA GLU A 105 -3.86 -33.91 16.18
C GLU A 105 -2.54 -34.06 15.39
N PRO A 106 -1.37 -34.07 16.08
CA PRO A 106 -0.08 -34.18 15.41
C PRO A 106 0.26 -35.58 14.87
N ILE A 107 -0.49 -36.63 15.24
CA ILE A 107 -0.20 -38.04 14.91
C ILE A 107 -1.36 -38.67 14.13
N PRO A 108 -1.20 -38.87 12.80
CA PRO A 108 -2.22 -39.50 11.94
C PRO A 108 -2.72 -40.86 12.42
N GLU A 109 -1.84 -41.69 12.98
CA GLU A 109 -2.18 -43.02 13.49
C GLU A 109 -3.09 -42.92 14.72
N VAL A 110 -2.86 -41.95 15.61
CA VAL A 110 -3.76 -41.71 16.75
C VAL A 110 -5.13 -41.25 16.26
N PHE A 111 -5.18 -40.37 15.27
CA PHE A 111 -6.44 -39.94 14.66
C PHE A 111 -7.19 -41.11 13.99
N HIS A 112 -6.49 -42.03 13.33
CA HIS A 112 -7.09 -43.25 12.79
C HIS A 112 -7.73 -44.10 13.89
N HIS A 113 -7.03 -44.29 15.02
CA HIS A 113 -7.58 -45.01 16.16
C HIS A 113 -8.77 -44.30 16.80
N PHE A 114 -8.75 -42.97 16.91
CA PHE A 114 -9.90 -42.17 17.34
C PHE A 114 -11.13 -42.45 16.46
N LEU A 115 -10.99 -42.40 15.14
CA LEU A 115 -12.10 -42.66 14.21
C LEU A 115 -12.57 -44.11 14.23
N CYS A 116 -11.71 -45.07 14.57
CA CYS A 116 -12.11 -46.47 14.70
C CYS A 116 -12.91 -46.74 15.99
N HIS A 117 -12.60 -46.04 17.09
CA HIS A 117 -13.05 -46.41 18.43
C HIS A 117 -13.95 -45.38 19.12
N THR A 118 -14.11 -44.18 18.57
CA THR A 118 -14.99 -43.14 19.08
C THR A 118 -16.17 -42.91 18.13
N ASP A 119 -17.40 -42.94 18.63
CA ASP A 119 -18.60 -42.65 17.83
C ASP A 119 -18.77 -41.13 17.63
N LEU A 120 -18.49 -40.64 16.42
CA LEU A 120 -18.58 -39.20 16.13
C LEU A 120 -20.00 -38.64 16.19
N LYS A 121 -21.05 -39.48 16.10
CA LYS A 121 -22.43 -39.02 16.29
C LYS A 121 -22.68 -38.51 17.70
N ARG A 122 -21.91 -39.01 18.67
CA ARG A 122 -21.95 -38.60 20.08
C ARG A 122 -20.83 -37.64 20.44
N PHE A 123 -19.93 -37.34 19.50
CA PHE A 123 -18.87 -36.36 19.70
C PHE A 123 -19.42 -34.95 19.39
N PRO A 124 -19.07 -33.92 20.16
CA PRO A 124 -19.65 -32.58 20.04
C PRO A 124 -19.06 -31.79 18.86
N LEU A 125 -19.18 -32.33 17.64
CA LEU A 125 -18.64 -31.73 16.41
C LEU A 125 -19.19 -30.32 16.15
N HIS A 126 -20.41 -30.02 16.59
CA HIS A 126 -21.02 -28.69 16.47
C HIS A 126 -20.32 -27.59 17.29
N LEU A 127 -19.51 -27.96 18.29
CA LEU A 127 -18.69 -27.03 19.08
C LEU A 127 -17.27 -26.85 18.54
N VAL A 128 -16.86 -27.67 17.56
CA VAL A 128 -15.49 -27.65 17.03
C VAL A 128 -15.34 -26.52 16.02
N LYS A 129 -14.55 -25.49 16.36
CA LYS A 129 -14.22 -24.35 15.49
C LYS A 129 -13.24 -24.75 14.38
N TYR A 130 -12.18 -25.46 14.75
CA TYR A 130 -11.13 -25.95 13.85
C TYR A 130 -10.74 -27.37 14.20
N PHE A 131 -10.54 -28.19 13.18
CA PHE A 131 -10.05 -29.56 13.33
C PHE A 131 -9.04 -29.83 12.22
N ASP A 132 -7.77 -29.94 12.58
CA ASP A 132 -6.69 -30.28 11.64
C ASP A 132 -5.84 -31.44 12.17
N LEU A 133 -5.18 -32.11 11.25
CA LEU A 133 -4.34 -33.29 11.46
C LEU A 133 -2.97 -33.00 10.85
N GLU A 134 -1.86 -33.25 11.52
CA GLU A 134 -0.54 -33.04 10.92
C GLU A 134 -0.19 -34.14 9.91
N ASN A 135 0.23 -33.74 8.70
CA ASN A 135 0.75 -34.62 7.64
C ASN A 135 2.20 -34.23 7.31
N LYS A 136 2.44 -32.92 7.14
CA LYS A 136 3.73 -32.35 6.74
C LYS A 136 4.29 -31.43 7.83
N PRO A 137 5.62 -31.25 7.90
CA PRO A 137 6.26 -30.34 8.85
C PRO A 137 5.71 -28.91 8.84
N ASP A 138 5.22 -28.41 7.70
CA ASP A 138 4.70 -27.04 7.53
C ASP A 138 3.20 -26.90 7.89
N ASP A 139 2.52 -28.01 8.24
CA ASP A 139 1.09 -27.96 8.59
C ASP A 139 0.77 -27.11 9.84
N PRO A 140 1.59 -27.09 10.92
CA PRO A 140 1.40 -26.16 12.03
C PRO A 140 1.33 -24.71 11.57
N ASP A 141 2.22 -24.27 10.68
CA ASP A 141 2.25 -22.89 10.20
C ASP A 141 0.95 -22.56 9.44
N ARG A 142 0.48 -23.45 8.56
CA ARG A 142 -0.81 -23.26 7.85
C ARG A 142 -2.01 -23.24 8.81
N PHE A 143 -1.96 -24.03 9.88
CA PHE A 143 -3.01 -24.05 10.90
C PHE A 143 -3.06 -22.70 11.64
N PHE A 144 -1.91 -22.23 12.12
CA PHE A 144 -1.83 -21.00 12.90
C PHE A 144 -2.01 -19.73 12.08
N SER A 145 -1.61 -19.71 10.80
CA SER A 145 -1.86 -18.58 9.89
C SER A 145 -3.35 -18.24 9.75
N ASN A 146 -4.24 -19.19 10.06
CA ASN A 146 -5.68 -19.03 10.05
C ASN A 146 -6.29 -18.88 11.44
N MET A 147 -5.85 -19.70 12.41
CA MET A 147 -6.41 -19.72 13.76
C MET A 147 -6.10 -18.43 14.54
N VAL A 148 -4.85 -17.96 14.50
CA VAL A 148 -4.39 -16.83 15.31
C VAL A 148 -5.12 -15.53 14.97
N LYS A 149 -5.53 -15.35 13.70
CA LYS A 149 -6.29 -14.18 13.24
C LYS A 149 -7.68 -14.07 13.90
N ARG A 150 -8.17 -15.15 14.50
CA ARG A 150 -9.51 -15.22 15.09
C ARG A 150 -9.51 -15.25 16.61
N ILE A 151 -8.34 -15.24 17.22
CA ILE A 151 -8.21 -15.15 18.68
C ILE A 151 -8.68 -13.76 19.08
N ARG A 152 -9.75 -13.71 19.88
CA ARG A 152 -10.37 -12.45 20.29
C ARG A 152 -9.59 -11.76 21.41
N SER A 153 -9.27 -12.49 22.48
CA SER A 153 -8.58 -11.93 23.64
C SER A 153 -7.54 -12.86 24.24
N SER A 154 -7.86 -14.14 24.40
CA SER A 154 -6.95 -15.10 25.03
C SER A 154 -7.26 -16.52 24.59
N ILE A 155 -6.21 -17.33 24.49
CA ILE A 155 -6.32 -18.74 24.13
C ILE A 155 -5.77 -19.61 25.26
N LEU A 156 -6.51 -20.66 25.59
CA LEU A 156 -6.03 -21.75 26.44
C LEU A 156 -5.66 -22.93 25.55
N ILE A 157 -4.40 -23.35 25.61
CA ILE A 157 -3.94 -24.57 24.94
C ILE A 157 -3.90 -25.70 25.97
N ILE A 158 -4.71 -26.72 25.75
CA ILE A 158 -4.75 -27.94 26.56
C ILE A 158 -3.94 -28.99 25.80
N ASP A 159 -2.69 -29.22 26.24
CA ASP A 159 -1.80 -30.19 25.63
C ASP A 159 -1.83 -31.53 26.38
N LEU A 160 -2.10 -32.61 25.66
CA LEU A 160 -2.27 -33.92 26.29
C LEU A 160 -0.96 -34.36 26.99
N PRO A 161 -0.97 -34.74 28.28
CA PRO A 161 0.26 -34.96 29.06
C PRO A 161 1.18 -36.02 28.45
N ALA A 162 0.63 -37.11 27.92
CA ALA A 162 1.40 -38.18 27.28
C ALA A 162 2.20 -37.68 26.06
N TYR A 163 1.71 -36.67 25.34
CA TYR A 163 2.39 -36.17 24.15
C TYR A 163 3.67 -35.40 24.50
N ARG A 164 3.74 -34.85 25.72
CA ARG A 164 4.94 -34.15 26.22
C ARG A 164 6.15 -35.08 26.29
N SER A 165 5.94 -36.35 26.64
CA SER A 165 7.01 -37.34 26.75
C SER A 165 7.22 -38.12 25.45
N ILE A 166 6.15 -38.46 24.72
CA ILE A 166 6.24 -39.27 23.50
C ILE A 166 6.75 -38.43 22.32
N PHE A 167 6.34 -37.16 22.19
CA PHE A 167 6.63 -36.32 21.02
C PHE A 167 7.22 -34.95 21.38
N PRO A 168 8.33 -34.88 22.13
CA PRO A 168 8.87 -33.60 22.62
C PRO A 168 9.28 -32.65 21.48
N GLN A 169 9.88 -33.16 20.39
CA GLN A 169 10.34 -32.35 19.26
C GLN A 169 9.16 -31.78 18.44
N LYS A 170 8.17 -32.61 18.09
CA LYS A 170 6.94 -32.14 17.40
C LYS A 170 6.19 -31.12 18.24
N ARG A 171 6.07 -31.37 19.55
CA ARG A 171 5.46 -30.43 20.49
C ARG A 171 6.21 -29.10 20.49
N GLN A 172 7.53 -29.12 20.60
CA GLN A 172 8.35 -27.92 20.56
C GLN A 172 8.14 -27.14 19.26
N ALA A 173 8.20 -27.81 18.10
CA ALA A 173 7.97 -27.18 16.80
C ALA A 173 6.58 -26.54 16.70
N PHE A 174 5.54 -27.23 17.15
CA PHE A 174 4.17 -26.71 17.19
C PHE A 174 4.03 -25.43 18.02
N PHE A 175 4.55 -25.43 19.26
CA PHE A 175 4.48 -24.25 20.12
C PHE A 175 5.35 -23.10 19.61
N SER A 176 6.52 -23.38 19.04
CA SER A 176 7.35 -22.35 18.40
C SER A 176 6.64 -21.72 17.20
N SER A 177 5.98 -22.52 16.36
CA SER A 177 5.14 -22.01 15.26
C SER A 177 4.00 -21.14 15.77
N PHE A 178 3.30 -21.58 16.83
CA PHE A 178 2.24 -20.80 17.48
C PHE A 178 2.73 -19.45 17.99
N GLU A 179 3.81 -19.43 18.77
CA GLU A 179 4.38 -18.22 19.35
C GLU A 179 4.81 -17.22 18.26
N ASN A 180 5.39 -17.71 17.17
CA ASN A 180 5.79 -16.87 16.04
C ASN A 180 4.59 -16.22 15.38
N HIS A 181 3.55 -16.99 15.03
CA HIS A 181 2.33 -16.46 14.43
C HIS A 181 1.59 -15.48 15.35
N LEU A 182 1.57 -15.75 16.66
CA LEU A 182 0.99 -14.84 17.65
C LEU A 182 1.77 -13.53 17.72
N ARG A 183 3.11 -13.59 17.79
CA ARG A 183 3.97 -12.41 17.82
C ARG A 183 3.82 -11.57 16.54
N GLU A 184 3.74 -12.21 15.39
CA GLU A 184 3.48 -11.56 14.10
C GLU A 184 2.14 -10.82 14.11
N ARG A 185 1.07 -11.52 14.54
CA ARG A 185 -0.27 -10.92 14.67
C ARG A 185 -0.27 -9.70 15.58
N CYS A 186 0.34 -9.80 16.77
CA CYS A 186 0.44 -8.68 17.70
C CYS A 186 1.19 -7.49 17.08
N THR A 187 2.27 -7.75 16.35
CA THR A 187 3.03 -6.68 15.70
C THR A 187 2.21 -6.02 14.59
N SER A 188 1.54 -6.81 13.74
CA SER A 188 0.70 -6.26 12.66
C SER A 188 -0.43 -5.39 13.21
N LEU A 189 -1.07 -5.82 14.30
CA LEU A 189 -2.07 -5.01 15.01
C LEU A 189 -1.48 -3.71 15.57
N ALA A 190 -0.28 -3.75 16.15
CA ALA A 190 0.40 -2.56 16.65
C ALA A 190 0.73 -1.58 15.51
N THR A 191 1.25 -2.08 14.38
CA THR A 191 1.50 -1.28 13.18
C THR A 191 0.21 -0.67 12.63
N TYR A 192 -0.88 -1.45 12.53
CA TYR A 192 -2.17 -0.95 12.08
C TYR A 192 -2.74 0.10 13.02
N SER A 193 -2.73 -0.15 14.34
CA SER A 193 -3.19 0.83 15.33
C SER A 193 -2.41 2.15 15.23
N THR A 194 -1.11 2.09 14.93
CA THR A 194 -0.25 3.27 14.76
C THR A 194 -0.55 4.03 13.47
N PHE A 195 -0.67 3.33 12.33
CA PHE A 195 -0.64 3.96 11.01
C PHE A 195 -1.97 3.96 10.24
N GLN A 196 -3.01 3.26 10.69
CA GLN A 196 -4.29 3.12 9.96
C GLN A 196 -4.89 4.44 9.51
N LYS A 197 -4.86 5.46 10.38
CA LYS A 197 -5.34 6.81 10.07
C LYS A 197 -4.39 7.55 9.14
N ARG A 198 -3.09 7.44 9.42
CA ARG A 198 -2.03 8.16 8.69
C ARG A 198 -1.92 7.69 7.24
N TRP A 199 -2.09 6.40 6.94
CA TRP A 199 -2.08 5.93 5.55
C TRP A 199 -3.16 6.59 4.69
N THR A 200 -4.39 6.71 5.20
CA THR A 200 -5.47 7.40 4.48
C THR A 200 -5.16 8.89 4.27
N ILE A 201 -4.63 9.56 5.29
CA ILE A 201 -4.21 10.97 5.20
C ILE A 201 -3.08 11.14 4.17
N ASN A 202 -2.06 10.27 4.22
CA ASN A 202 -0.96 10.25 3.28
C ASN A 202 -1.46 10.03 1.85
N SER A 203 -2.36 9.06 1.61
CA SER A 203 -2.98 8.85 0.30
C SER A 203 -3.64 10.11 -0.23
N ILE A 204 -4.40 10.83 0.60
CA ILE A 204 -5.07 12.09 0.22
C ILE A 204 -4.02 13.16 -0.14
N LYS A 205 -3.05 13.40 0.75
CA LYS A 205 -2.02 14.44 0.58
C LYS A 205 -1.07 14.15 -0.59
N ASN A 206 -0.78 12.88 -0.83
CA ASN A 206 0.07 12.44 -1.94
C ASN A 206 -0.68 12.38 -3.27
N PHE A 207 -2.01 12.41 -3.28
CA PHE A 207 -2.78 12.09 -4.48
C PHE A 207 -2.43 12.97 -5.68
N ILE A 208 -2.21 14.27 -5.45
CA ILE A 208 -1.80 15.17 -6.52
C ILE A 208 -0.40 14.87 -7.04
N GLN A 209 0.51 14.37 -6.20
CA GLN A 209 1.82 13.91 -6.63
C GLN A 209 1.72 12.59 -7.41
N VAL A 210 0.79 11.70 -7.03
CA VAL A 210 0.48 10.47 -7.78
C VAL A 210 -0.06 10.81 -9.18
N LEU A 211 -1.01 11.74 -9.29
CA LEU A 211 -1.49 12.22 -10.59
C LEU A 211 -0.37 12.88 -11.40
N ASN A 212 0.50 13.62 -10.71
CA ASN A 212 1.62 14.33 -11.32
C ASN A 212 2.93 13.53 -11.35
N SER A 213 2.93 12.21 -11.28
CA SER A 213 4.16 11.43 -11.50
C SER A 213 3.88 10.19 -12.34
N PRO A 214 4.86 9.64 -13.06
CA PRO A 214 4.64 8.40 -13.79
C PRO A 214 4.39 7.25 -12.82
N ASN A 215 3.39 6.43 -13.11
CA ASN A 215 3.30 5.11 -12.49
C ASN A 215 4.38 4.23 -13.12
N ILE A 216 5.41 3.86 -12.36
CA ILE A 216 6.56 3.14 -12.92
C ILE A 216 6.19 1.76 -13.51
N LEU A 217 5.20 1.08 -12.93
CA LEU A 217 4.74 -0.24 -13.39
C LEU A 217 3.92 -0.18 -14.68
N LEU A 218 3.30 0.96 -14.96
CA LEU A 218 2.59 1.19 -16.23
C LEU A 218 3.54 1.75 -17.29
N ALA A 219 4.34 2.73 -16.89
CA ALA A 219 5.10 3.56 -17.80
C ALA A 219 6.40 2.88 -18.27
N LYS A 220 6.95 1.95 -17.47
CA LYS A 220 8.17 1.19 -17.78
C LYS A 220 7.92 -0.32 -17.82
N LYS A 221 6.69 -0.71 -18.14
CA LYS A 221 6.34 -2.12 -18.35
C LYS A 221 7.28 -2.74 -19.39
N ASP A 222 7.87 -3.88 -19.06
CA ASP A 222 8.83 -4.64 -19.88
C ASP A 222 10.13 -3.90 -20.29
N PHE A 223 10.30 -2.62 -19.95
CA PHE A 223 11.48 -1.83 -20.32
C PHE A 223 12.78 -2.41 -19.75
N PHE A 224 12.72 -2.97 -18.54
CA PHE A 224 13.88 -3.53 -17.83
C PHE A 224 14.01 -5.05 -17.95
N LYS A 225 13.28 -5.65 -18.89
CA LYS A 225 13.20 -7.10 -19.03
C LYS A 225 14.58 -7.70 -19.30
N ASN A 226 14.99 -8.64 -18.45
CA ASN A 226 16.29 -9.32 -18.50
C ASN A 226 17.51 -8.38 -18.35
N THR A 227 17.31 -7.24 -17.69
CA THR A 227 18.39 -6.32 -17.34
C THR A 227 18.80 -6.55 -15.89
N PRO A 228 20.10 -6.48 -15.54
CA PRO A 228 20.53 -6.55 -14.15
C PRO A 228 20.19 -5.27 -13.36
N ALA A 229 19.75 -5.46 -12.11
CA ALA A 229 19.58 -4.37 -11.14
C ALA A 229 20.14 -4.71 -9.77
N LEU A 230 20.71 -3.70 -9.12
CA LEU A 230 21.16 -3.75 -7.74
C LEU A 230 20.08 -3.15 -6.83
N LEU A 231 19.73 -3.89 -5.78
CA LEU A 231 19.00 -3.41 -4.63
C LEU A 231 20.03 -3.16 -3.52
N VAL A 232 20.28 -1.88 -3.21
CA VAL A 232 21.32 -1.44 -2.28
C VAL A 232 20.70 -0.99 -0.96
N ALA A 233 21.06 -1.67 0.13
CA ALA A 233 20.66 -1.37 1.50
C ALA A 233 21.86 -0.88 2.35
N SER A 234 21.60 -0.26 3.50
CA SER A 234 22.61 0.42 4.33
C SER A 234 23.32 -0.46 5.36
N GLY A 235 23.32 -1.78 5.17
CA GLY A 235 24.02 -2.69 6.06
C GLY A 235 25.54 -2.46 6.08
N PRO A 236 26.23 -2.86 7.15
CA PRO A 236 27.65 -2.55 7.36
C PRO A 236 28.58 -3.09 6.25
N SER A 237 28.20 -4.17 5.57
CA SER A 237 29.01 -4.70 4.46
C SER A 237 29.10 -3.77 3.24
N LEU A 238 28.19 -2.78 3.14
CA LEU A 238 28.17 -1.81 2.04
C LEU A 238 29.48 -1.03 1.92
N GLU A 239 30.18 -0.78 3.03
CA GLU A 239 31.44 -0.04 3.08
C GLU A 239 32.52 -0.68 2.19
N ALA A 240 32.59 -2.01 2.18
CA ALA A 240 33.54 -2.76 1.35
C ALA A 240 33.19 -2.73 -0.15
N GLU A 241 31.95 -2.39 -0.49
CA GLU A 241 31.44 -2.46 -1.86
C GLU A 241 31.40 -1.10 -2.59
N ILE A 242 31.80 -0.01 -1.93
CA ILE A 242 31.76 1.35 -2.48
C ILE A 242 32.50 1.47 -3.82
N GLU A 243 33.71 0.90 -3.94
CA GLU A 243 34.48 0.97 -5.19
C GLU A 243 33.86 0.13 -6.32
N ASN A 244 33.29 -1.03 -5.98
CA ASN A 244 32.55 -1.86 -6.93
C ASN A 244 31.29 -1.13 -7.43
N LEU A 245 30.56 -0.47 -6.53
CA LEU A 245 29.37 0.31 -6.87
C LEU A 245 29.69 1.52 -7.76
N LYS A 246 30.79 2.24 -7.49
CA LYS A 246 31.29 3.30 -8.39
C LYS A 246 31.56 2.74 -9.79
N LYS A 247 32.30 1.62 -9.88
CA LYS A 247 32.59 0.97 -11.16
C LYS A 247 31.32 0.59 -11.92
N ILE A 248 30.33 -0.02 -11.26
CA ILE A 248 29.05 -0.39 -11.88
C ILE A 248 28.33 0.87 -12.38
N ARG A 249 28.31 1.93 -11.57
CA ARG A 249 27.61 3.18 -11.90
C ARG A 249 28.26 3.91 -13.08
N ASP A 250 29.56 4.12 -13.03
CA ASP A 250 30.30 4.90 -14.03
C ASP A 250 30.32 4.23 -15.40
N ASN A 251 30.31 2.89 -15.44
CA ASN A 251 30.28 2.12 -16.67
C ASN A 251 28.86 1.71 -17.12
N GLY A 252 27.82 2.07 -16.34
CA GLY A 252 26.43 1.73 -16.65
C GLY A 252 26.16 0.23 -16.75
N LEU A 253 26.81 -0.59 -15.91
CA LEU A 253 26.78 -2.06 -16.00
C LEU A 253 25.48 -2.67 -15.45
N ALA A 254 24.79 -1.95 -14.57
CA ALA A 254 23.50 -2.34 -14.01
C ALA A 254 22.79 -1.11 -13.44
N TYR A 255 21.46 -1.20 -13.34
CA TYR A 255 20.67 -0.20 -12.62
C TYR A 255 20.91 -0.31 -11.11
N ILE A 256 20.86 0.81 -10.38
CA ILE A 256 21.15 0.88 -8.94
C ILE A 256 19.96 1.55 -8.26
N PHE A 257 19.27 0.78 -7.42
CA PHE A 257 18.13 1.22 -6.64
C PHE A 257 18.49 1.18 -5.16
N THR A 258 18.44 2.34 -4.49
CA THR A 258 18.70 2.41 -3.05
C THR A 258 17.43 2.31 -2.24
N VAL A 259 17.50 1.66 -1.08
CA VAL A 259 16.40 1.59 -0.12
C VAL A 259 16.80 2.20 1.23
N GLY A 260 15.86 2.90 1.86
CA GLY A 260 16.06 3.52 3.17
C GLY A 260 17.29 4.44 3.21
N THR A 261 18.09 4.37 4.26
CA THR A 261 19.25 5.24 4.47
C THR A 261 20.45 4.94 3.56
N ALA A 262 20.37 3.92 2.69
CA ALA A 262 21.43 3.62 1.72
C ALA A 262 21.65 4.79 0.74
N LEU A 263 20.59 5.55 0.42
CA LEU A 263 20.69 6.76 -0.40
C LEU A 263 21.69 7.75 0.17
N ASN A 264 21.59 8.04 1.48
CA ASN A 264 22.49 8.97 2.15
C ASN A 264 23.94 8.45 2.15
N ALA A 265 24.14 7.15 2.39
CA ALA A 265 25.47 6.54 2.38
C ALA A 265 26.15 6.68 1.00
N LEU A 266 25.44 6.36 -0.08
CA LEU A 266 25.96 6.47 -1.44
C LEU A 266 26.25 7.92 -1.84
N VAL A 267 25.35 8.86 -1.52
CA VAL A 267 25.52 10.29 -1.81
C VAL A 267 26.73 10.89 -1.07
N LYS A 268 27.05 10.43 0.15
CA LYS A 268 28.28 10.83 0.86
C LYS A 268 29.53 10.39 0.13
N CYS A 269 29.52 9.19 -0.44
CA CYS A 269 30.62 8.62 -1.20
C CYS A 269 30.70 9.09 -2.66
N GLY A 270 29.84 10.03 -3.08
CA GLY A 270 29.81 10.55 -4.45
C GLY A 270 29.16 9.61 -5.48
N ILE A 271 28.41 8.60 -5.02
CA ILE A 271 27.68 7.67 -5.88
C ILE A 271 26.22 8.14 -5.95
N TYR A 272 25.73 8.47 -7.14
CA TYR A 272 24.34 8.88 -7.35
C TYR A 272 23.55 7.73 -7.95
N PRO A 273 22.64 7.07 -7.21
CA PRO A 273 21.91 5.91 -7.73
C PRO A 273 21.01 6.29 -8.92
N HIS A 274 20.58 5.28 -9.67
CA HIS A 274 19.65 5.50 -10.78
C HIS A 274 18.28 5.91 -10.27
N ALA A 275 17.84 5.35 -9.14
CA ALA A 275 16.68 5.82 -8.38
C ALA A 275 16.79 5.43 -6.90
N ALA A 276 16.07 6.16 -6.06
CA ALA A 276 15.86 5.79 -4.66
C ALA A 276 14.42 5.35 -4.44
N CYS A 277 14.19 4.33 -3.61
CA CYS A 277 12.87 3.82 -3.28
C CYS A 277 12.48 4.18 -1.84
N THR A 278 11.25 4.64 -1.63
CA THR A 278 10.72 4.99 -0.31
C THR A 278 9.25 4.58 -0.14
N TYR A 279 8.84 4.31 1.09
CA TYR A 279 7.49 3.80 1.41
C TYR A 279 7.01 4.13 2.82
N ASP A 280 7.91 4.33 3.79
CA ASP A 280 7.53 4.47 5.20
C ASP A 280 6.50 5.61 5.40
N PRO A 281 5.39 5.34 6.10
CA PRO A 281 4.32 6.30 6.24
C PRO A 281 4.64 7.43 7.22
N SER A 282 5.64 7.29 8.09
CA SER A 282 6.00 8.28 9.11
C SER A 282 6.52 9.58 8.50
N ASP A 283 6.38 10.66 9.27
CA ASP A 283 6.96 11.96 8.97
C ASP A 283 8.50 11.93 9.10
N GLU A 284 9.03 11.11 10.00
CA GLU A 284 10.46 10.90 10.19
C GLU A 284 11.18 10.36 8.95
N ASN A 285 10.45 9.69 8.04
CA ASN A 285 10.98 9.09 6.81
C ASN A 285 11.77 10.08 5.93
N GLN A 286 11.55 11.39 6.06
CA GLN A 286 12.36 12.42 5.39
C GLN A 286 13.88 12.26 5.62
N ILE A 287 14.27 11.63 6.73
CA ILE A 287 15.67 11.32 7.07
C ILE A 287 16.38 10.52 5.97
N VAL A 288 15.67 9.70 5.19
CA VAL A 288 16.27 8.88 4.12
C VAL A 288 16.80 9.70 2.96
N CYS A 289 16.31 10.94 2.80
CA CYS A 289 16.70 11.87 1.74
C CYS A 289 17.58 13.03 2.24
N LYS A 290 18.05 13.00 3.50
CA LYS A 290 18.78 14.09 4.14
C LYS A 290 19.94 14.63 3.29
N GLU A 291 20.82 13.75 2.80
CA GLU A 291 22.01 14.17 2.03
C GLU A 291 21.64 14.75 0.66
N VAL A 292 20.55 14.27 0.05
CA VAL A 292 20.02 14.81 -1.20
C VAL A 292 19.53 16.25 -0.98
N LEU A 293 18.85 16.49 0.14
CA LEU A 293 18.33 17.81 0.52
C LEU A 293 19.46 18.78 0.86
N GLU A 294 20.40 18.37 1.71
CA GLU A 294 21.53 19.21 2.14
C GLU A 294 22.44 19.61 0.98
N LYS A 295 22.66 18.71 0.01
CA LYS A 295 23.45 18.98 -1.20
C LYS A 295 22.64 19.60 -2.35
N GLY A 296 21.32 19.75 -2.20
CA GLY A 296 20.45 20.31 -3.24
C GLY A 296 20.42 19.50 -4.55
N LEU A 297 20.56 18.17 -4.47
CA LEU A 297 20.67 17.31 -5.64
C LEU A 297 19.30 17.11 -6.31
N LYS A 298 19.17 17.55 -7.56
CA LYS A 298 17.91 17.48 -8.33
C LYS A 298 17.86 16.36 -9.36
N SER A 299 18.92 15.58 -9.52
CA SER A 299 19.04 14.58 -10.59
C SER A 299 18.64 13.16 -10.19
N ILE A 300 18.49 12.88 -8.89
CA ILE A 300 18.18 11.51 -8.42
C ILE A 300 16.66 11.35 -8.38
N PRO A 301 16.06 10.43 -9.15
CA PRO A 301 14.64 10.12 -9.05
C PRO A 301 14.29 9.44 -7.73
N LEU A 302 13.12 9.79 -7.19
CA LEU A 302 12.49 9.09 -6.07
C LEU A 302 11.31 8.27 -6.58
N ILE A 303 11.37 6.96 -6.40
CA ILE A 303 10.25 6.05 -6.58
C ILE A 303 9.56 5.88 -5.22
N PHE A 304 8.35 6.41 -5.09
CA PHE A 304 7.64 6.42 -3.82
C PHE A 304 6.41 5.51 -3.84
N GLY A 305 6.13 4.85 -2.72
CA GLY A 305 4.85 4.19 -2.49
C GLY A 305 3.75 5.23 -2.25
N SER A 306 2.56 5.03 -2.81
CA SER A 306 1.47 6.01 -2.76
C SER A 306 1.04 6.46 -1.35
N THR A 307 1.31 5.66 -0.32
CA THR A 307 0.98 5.92 1.09
C THR A 307 2.17 6.39 1.96
N VAL A 308 3.32 6.72 1.35
CA VAL A 308 4.51 7.27 2.05
C VAL A 308 4.16 8.55 2.83
N GLY A 309 4.91 8.87 3.89
CA GLY A 309 4.79 10.16 4.58
C GLY A 309 4.88 11.33 3.59
N TYR A 310 3.79 12.12 3.49
CA TYR A 310 3.64 13.16 2.46
C TYR A 310 4.71 14.25 2.54
N GLU A 311 5.23 14.50 3.74
CA GLU A 311 6.31 15.44 4.02
C GLU A 311 7.59 15.07 3.26
N THR A 312 7.81 13.77 2.99
CA THR A 312 8.93 13.29 2.17
C THR A 312 8.80 13.80 0.74
N LEU A 313 7.59 13.80 0.18
CA LEU A 313 7.35 14.22 -1.21
C LEU A 313 7.38 15.74 -1.36
N GLU A 314 6.84 16.47 -0.39
CA GLU A 314 6.83 17.93 -0.38
C GLU A 314 8.24 18.53 -0.48
N LYS A 315 9.20 17.94 0.24
CA LYS A 315 10.57 18.45 0.31
C LYS A 315 11.49 17.89 -0.76
N TYR A 316 11.19 16.74 -1.35
CA TYR A 316 12.10 16.09 -2.28
C TYR A 316 12.29 16.89 -3.59
N PRO A 317 13.53 17.27 -3.95
CA PRO A 317 13.79 18.24 -5.02
C PRO A 317 13.96 17.63 -6.42
N GLY A 318 14.14 16.30 -6.51
CA GLY A 318 14.36 15.59 -7.77
C GLY A 318 13.08 15.05 -8.42
N PRO A 319 13.20 14.40 -9.60
CA PRO A 319 12.11 13.72 -10.27
C PRO A 319 11.42 12.71 -9.36
N LYS A 320 10.12 12.49 -9.60
CA LYS A 320 9.32 11.55 -8.82
C LYS A 320 8.62 10.56 -9.75
N MET A 321 8.59 9.31 -9.35
CA MET A 321 7.78 8.24 -9.92
C MET A 321 7.06 7.54 -8.78
N HIS A 322 5.93 6.93 -9.03
CA HIS A 322 5.18 6.25 -7.98
C HIS A 322 4.92 4.78 -8.30
N MET A 323 4.76 4.01 -7.22
CA MET A 323 4.19 2.68 -7.19
C MET A 323 2.96 2.70 -6.30
N LEU A 324 1.88 2.07 -6.74
CA LEU A 324 0.67 1.97 -5.95
C LEU A 324 0.80 0.82 -4.95
N ILE A 325 0.41 1.07 -3.72
CA ILE A 325 0.45 0.08 -2.64
C ILE A 325 -0.94 -0.50 -2.46
N ASN A 326 -1.06 -1.82 -2.30
CA ASN A 326 -2.36 -2.50 -2.24
C ASN A 326 -3.28 -2.06 -1.08
N GLN A 327 -2.73 -1.39 -0.05
CA GLN A 327 -3.51 -0.80 1.04
C GLN A 327 -4.16 0.55 0.68
N ASP A 328 -3.77 1.16 -0.44
CA ASP A 328 -4.27 2.45 -0.89
C ASP A 328 -5.65 2.32 -1.56
N THR A 329 -6.69 2.34 -0.73
CA THR A 329 -8.08 2.29 -1.16
C THR A 329 -8.50 3.49 -2.00
N LEU A 330 -7.91 4.67 -1.76
CA LEU A 330 -8.17 5.87 -2.54
C LEU A 330 -7.67 5.69 -3.97
N ALA A 331 -6.40 5.30 -4.15
CA ALA A 331 -5.85 5.06 -5.48
C ALA A 331 -6.62 3.98 -6.23
N ALA A 332 -7.01 2.90 -5.54
CA ALA A 332 -7.81 1.82 -6.12
C ALA A 332 -9.19 2.28 -6.60
N PHE A 333 -9.79 3.27 -5.95
CA PHE A 333 -11.09 3.82 -6.34
C PHE A 333 -10.98 4.87 -7.45
N TYR A 334 -10.02 5.79 -7.36
CA TYR A 334 -9.96 6.97 -8.24
C TYR A 334 -9.19 6.75 -9.55
N LEU A 335 -8.28 5.78 -9.59
CA LEU A 335 -7.36 5.64 -10.72
C LEU A 335 -7.83 4.55 -11.68
N GLN A 336 -7.62 4.81 -12.96
CA GLN A 336 -7.74 3.80 -14.02
C GLN A 336 -6.63 4.08 -15.04
N PRO A 337 -5.84 3.09 -15.47
CA PRO A 337 -4.78 3.31 -16.45
C PRO A 337 -5.37 3.81 -17.77
N GLN A 338 -4.70 4.76 -18.41
CA GLN A 338 -5.15 5.28 -19.71
C GLN A 338 -5.19 4.20 -20.80
N SER A 339 -4.34 3.18 -20.68
CA SER A 339 -4.32 2.01 -21.57
C SER A 339 -5.54 1.08 -21.41
N GLY A 340 -6.35 1.24 -20.36
CA GLY A 340 -7.42 0.32 -20.00
C GLY A 340 -6.95 -0.98 -19.33
N GLU A 341 -5.64 -1.13 -19.09
CA GLU A 341 -5.08 -2.27 -18.34
C GLU A 341 -5.53 -2.26 -16.87
N ARG A 342 -5.35 -3.37 -16.17
CA ARG A 342 -5.59 -3.43 -14.72
C ARG A 342 -4.50 -2.66 -13.97
N LEU A 343 -4.89 -1.95 -12.91
CA LEU A 343 -3.95 -1.34 -11.98
C LEU A 343 -3.03 -2.40 -11.37
N ALA A 344 -1.73 -2.13 -11.43
CA ALA A 344 -0.72 -2.94 -10.76
C ALA A 344 -0.41 -2.33 -9.39
N PHE A 345 -0.47 -3.17 -8.35
CA PHE A 345 -0.13 -2.81 -6.97
C PHE A 345 1.09 -3.60 -6.48
N ILE A 346 1.88 -3.00 -5.59
CA ILE A 346 2.85 -3.71 -4.76
C ILE A 346 2.17 -4.12 -3.45
N SER A 347 2.43 -5.33 -2.99
CA SER A 347 1.89 -5.81 -1.71
C SER A 347 2.65 -5.16 -0.56
N ASP A 348 1.94 -4.64 0.42
CA ASP A 348 2.54 -4.14 1.66
C ASP A 348 3.49 -5.17 2.31
N ALA A 349 4.57 -4.66 2.89
CA ALA A 349 5.60 -5.44 3.57
C ALA A 349 6.23 -4.61 4.70
N ALA A 350 6.84 -5.27 5.67
CA ALA A 350 7.44 -4.60 6.83
C ALA A 350 8.76 -3.89 6.50
N SER A 351 9.25 -3.98 5.27
CA SER A 351 10.50 -3.36 4.83
C SER A 351 10.43 -2.87 3.39
N ILE A 352 10.96 -1.67 3.15
CA ILE A 352 11.15 -1.11 1.81
C ILE A 352 12.05 -1.99 0.92
N ALA A 353 12.92 -2.82 1.49
CA ALA A 353 13.70 -3.79 0.72
C ALA A 353 12.78 -4.82 0.04
N VAL A 354 11.77 -5.35 0.74
CA VAL A 354 10.80 -6.30 0.18
C VAL A 354 9.91 -5.62 -0.86
N ILE A 355 9.44 -4.40 -0.58
CA ILE A 355 8.68 -3.58 -1.54
C ILE A 355 9.49 -3.35 -2.84
N THR A 356 10.78 -3.02 -2.70
CA THR A 356 11.66 -2.76 -3.84
C THR A 356 11.99 -4.04 -4.60
N LEU A 357 12.21 -5.17 -3.92
CA LEU A 357 12.37 -6.47 -4.57
C LEU A 357 11.15 -6.85 -5.42
N GLN A 358 9.94 -6.66 -4.87
CA GLN A 358 8.69 -6.85 -5.61
C GLN A 358 8.61 -5.93 -6.84
N LEU A 359 8.96 -4.66 -6.68
CA LEU A 359 8.99 -3.68 -7.76
C LEU A 359 9.95 -4.12 -8.87
N LEU A 360 11.20 -4.46 -8.54
CA LEU A 360 12.22 -4.85 -9.51
C LEU A 360 11.82 -6.12 -10.28
N HIS A 361 11.28 -7.11 -9.58
CA HIS A 361 10.75 -8.32 -10.23
C HIS A 361 9.64 -7.97 -11.22
N LYS A 362 8.66 -7.16 -10.82
CA LYS A 362 7.54 -6.76 -11.70
C LYS A 362 7.95 -5.90 -12.90
N LEU A 363 9.06 -5.19 -12.79
CA LEU A 363 9.67 -4.44 -13.90
C LEU A 363 10.46 -5.35 -14.87
N GLY A 364 10.66 -6.62 -14.52
CA GLY A 364 11.31 -7.62 -15.36
C GLY A 364 12.83 -7.70 -15.18
N PHE A 365 13.39 -7.06 -14.16
CA PHE A 365 14.83 -7.15 -13.89
C PHE A 365 15.26 -8.59 -13.60
N ASN A 366 16.35 -9.02 -14.23
CA ASN A 366 16.94 -10.33 -14.04
C ASN A 366 18.42 -10.29 -14.51
N PRO A 367 19.42 -10.60 -13.65
CA PRO A 367 19.29 -10.92 -12.23
C PRO A 367 18.99 -9.69 -11.35
N ILE A 368 18.42 -9.94 -10.17
CA ILE A 368 18.33 -8.95 -9.08
C ILE A 368 19.46 -9.21 -8.09
N ILE A 369 20.28 -8.20 -7.81
CA ILE A 369 21.51 -8.32 -7.04
C ILE A 369 21.35 -7.57 -5.71
N LEU A 370 21.37 -8.27 -4.59
CA LEU A 370 21.27 -7.68 -3.25
C LEU A 370 22.66 -7.25 -2.77
N VAL A 371 22.80 -5.99 -2.37
CA VAL A 371 24.05 -5.41 -1.86
C VAL A 371 23.76 -4.72 -0.52
N GLY A 372 24.56 -5.01 0.51
CA GLY A 372 24.40 -4.38 1.83
C GLY A 372 23.16 -4.84 2.61
N GLN A 373 22.54 -5.95 2.23
CA GLN A 373 21.35 -6.51 2.89
C GLN A 373 21.75 -7.43 4.06
N ASN A 374 22.48 -6.89 5.05
CA ASN A 374 23.13 -7.70 6.10
C ASN A 374 22.14 -8.52 6.93
N LEU A 375 21.06 -7.91 7.44
CA LEU A 375 20.07 -8.59 8.30
C LEU A 375 20.70 -9.36 9.48
N ALA A 376 21.89 -8.94 9.91
CA ALA A 376 22.69 -9.49 10.99
C ALA A 376 23.67 -8.43 11.46
N TYR A 377 24.10 -8.53 12.71
CA TYR A 377 25.11 -7.66 13.29
C TYR A 377 26.50 -8.08 12.79
N LEU A 378 27.30 -7.12 12.33
CA LEU A 378 28.71 -7.33 11.98
C LEU A 378 29.58 -6.59 13.01
N ASP A 379 30.35 -7.33 13.82
CA ASP A 379 31.14 -6.77 14.93
C ASP A 379 30.33 -5.83 15.86
N GLY A 380 29.06 -6.16 16.09
CA GLY A 380 28.14 -5.36 16.89
C GLY A 380 27.49 -4.16 16.18
N LYS A 381 27.80 -3.91 14.89
CA LYS A 381 27.29 -2.76 14.12
C LYS A 381 26.06 -3.11 13.28
N ASN A 382 25.12 -2.16 13.22
CA ASN A 382 23.89 -2.25 12.41
C ASN A 382 23.96 -1.57 11.03
N TYR A 383 24.86 -0.59 10.88
CA TYR A 383 24.95 0.27 9.70
C TYR A 383 26.41 0.60 9.35
N MET A 384 26.64 1.01 8.11
CA MET A 384 27.93 1.54 7.64
C MET A 384 28.37 2.81 8.40
N SER A 385 29.68 3.01 8.57
CA SER A 385 30.28 4.24 9.10
C SER A 385 29.74 5.48 8.40
N GLY A 386 29.06 6.37 9.13
CA GLY A 386 28.51 7.61 8.55
C GLY A 386 27.09 7.52 8.00
N SER A 387 26.32 6.47 8.31
CA SER A 387 24.86 6.47 8.11
C SER A 387 24.16 7.64 8.84
N THR A 388 22.95 8.00 8.41
CA THR A 388 22.19 9.12 9.02
C THR A 388 21.72 8.82 10.44
N TYR A 389 21.54 7.55 10.77
CA TYR A 389 21.42 7.10 12.15
C TYR A 389 22.81 7.00 12.78
N PRO A 390 22.98 7.40 14.06
CA PRO A 390 24.24 7.21 14.78
C PRO A 390 24.65 5.73 14.74
N LEU A 391 25.96 5.47 14.73
CA LEU A 391 26.51 4.12 14.89
C LEU A 391 25.92 3.51 16.17
N HIS A 392 24.98 2.59 16.00
CA HIS A 392 24.41 1.85 17.11
C HIS A 392 25.19 0.54 17.23
N GLU A 393 26.11 0.51 18.21
CA GLU A 393 26.66 -0.75 18.71
C GLU A 393 25.56 -1.44 19.53
N ALA A 394 25.25 -2.69 19.20
CA ALA A 394 24.25 -3.46 19.93
C ALA A 394 24.60 -3.48 21.43
N ASN A 395 23.76 -2.86 22.24
CA ASN A 395 23.97 -2.80 23.68
C ASN A 395 23.65 -4.17 24.31
N GLN A 396 24.11 -4.43 25.55
CA GLN A 396 23.99 -5.76 26.19
C GLN A 396 22.54 -6.28 26.28
N THR A 397 21.54 -5.41 26.22
CA THR A 397 20.12 -5.76 26.24
C THR A 397 19.62 -6.25 24.87
N GLU A 398 20.07 -5.62 23.78
CA GLU A 398 19.77 -6.07 22.41
C GLU A 398 20.42 -7.41 22.11
N LEU A 399 21.68 -7.62 22.53
CA LEU A 399 22.37 -8.90 22.38
C LEU A 399 21.70 -10.04 23.17
N LYS A 400 21.05 -9.74 24.31
CA LYS A 400 20.27 -10.72 25.09
C LYS A 400 18.97 -11.15 24.41
N SER A 401 18.44 -10.34 23.48
CA SER A 401 17.23 -10.64 22.71
C SER A 401 17.52 -11.00 21.25
N ALA A 402 18.81 -11.03 20.88
CA ALA A 402 19.27 -11.41 19.57
C ALA A 402 19.12 -12.92 19.34
N VAL A 403 18.83 -13.28 18.10
CA VAL A 403 18.68 -14.65 17.64
C VAL A 403 19.91 -15.02 16.81
N LEU A 404 20.37 -16.26 16.95
CA LEU A 404 21.44 -16.79 16.10
C LEU A 404 20.84 -17.24 14.77
N VAL A 405 21.43 -16.77 13.67
CA VAL A 405 21.10 -17.19 12.31
C VAL A 405 22.39 -17.60 11.59
N LYS A 406 22.26 -18.32 10.48
CA LYS A 406 23.41 -18.66 9.64
C LYS A 406 23.75 -17.48 8.73
N ASP A 407 25.02 -17.15 8.61
CA ASP A 407 25.51 -16.23 7.58
C ASP A 407 25.66 -16.95 6.22
N VAL A 408 26.01 -16.19 5.19
CA VAL A 408 26.26 -16.70 3.82
C VAL A 408 27.39 -17.73 3.70
N TYR A 409 28.23 -17.88 4.73
CA TYR A 409 29.32 -18.87 4.80
C TYR A 409 28.98 -20.07 5.70
N GLY A 410 27.81 -20.08 6.34
CA GLY A 410 27.35 -21.11 7.26
C GLY A 410 27.78 -20.91 8.73
N ASN A 411 28.43 -19.79 9.06
CA ASN A 411 28.78 -19.45 10.44
C ASN A 411 27.56 -18.91 11.19
N GLU A 412 27.62 -18.91 12.52
CA GLU A 412 26.57 -18.33 13.35
C GLU A 412 26.81 -16.84 13.57
N VAL A 413 25.79 -16.03 13.28
CA VAL A 413 25.80 -14.58 13.48
C VAL A 413 24.56 -14.15 14.24
N TYR A 414 24.71 -13.11 15.07
CA TYR A 414 23.58 -12.53 15.78
C TYR A 414 22.72 -11.71 14.81
N SER A 415 21.40 -11.80 14.97
CA SER A 415 20.42 -11.00 14.26
C SER A 415 19.33 -10.52 15.22
N SER A 416 18.68 -9.41 14.90
CA SER A 416 17.54 -8.91 15.68
C SER A 416 16.25 -9.60 15.24
N ASN A 417 15.23 -9.62 16.10
CA ASN A 417 13.90 -10.11 15.70
C ASN A 417 13.29 -9.31 14.52
N SER A 418 13.64 -8.04 14.38
CA SER A 418 13.23 -7.21 13.25
C SER A 418 13.90 -7.68 11.96
N TYR A 419 15.22 -7.91 11.98
CA TYR A 419 15.97 -8.41 10.83
C TYR A 419 15.55 -9.84 10.45
N LEU A 420 15.32 -10.71 11.42
CA LEU A 420 14.78 -12.05 11.18
C LEU A 420 13.45 -11.97 10.41
N ARG A 421 12.55 -11.07 10.81
CA ARG A 421 11.27 -10.88 10.11
C ARG A 421 11.45 -10.36 8.70
N MET A 422 12.34 -9.39 8.48
CA MET A 422 12.65 -8.89 7.14
C MET A 422 13.20 -10.01 6.26
N ARG A 423 14.10 -10.84 6.80
CA ARG A 423 14.66 -12.02 6.13
C ARG A 423 13.57 -13.01 5.72
N LEU A 424 12.73 -13.43 6.68
CA LEU A 424 11.62 -14.36 6.43
C LEU A 424 10.61 -13.81 5.41
N GLN A 425 10.36 -12.49 5.39
CA GLN A 425 9.51 -11.88 4.36
C GLN A 425 10.12 -11.90 2.97
N ILE A 426 11.44 -11.68 2.85
CA ILE A 426 12.15 -11.83 1.57
C ILE A 426 12.04 -13.30 1.12
N GLU A 427 12.36 -14.25 1.98
CA GLU A 427 12.32 -15.69 1.69
C GLU A 427 10.92 -16.15 1.27
N ASN A 428 9.88 -15.72 2.01
CA ASN A 428 8.50 -16.03 1.67
C ASN A 428 8.04 -15.40 0.35
N TYR A 429 8.60 -14.26 -0.04
CA TYR A 429 8.32 -13.69 -1.36
C TYR A 429 9.04 -14.45 -2.47
N LEU A 430 10.31 -14.81 -2.26
CA LEU A 430 11.12 -15.55 -3.23
C LEU A 430 10.62 -16.97 -3.47
N SER A 431 10.03 -17.63 -2.46
CA SER A 431 9.45 -18.97 -2.61
C SER A 431 8.33 -19.02 -3.66
N GLY A 432 7.67 -17.89 -3.91
CA GLY A 432 6.65 -17.72 -4.97
C GLY A 432 7.21 -17.34 -6.34
N LEU A 433 8.52 -17.14 -6.50
CA LEU A 433 9.17 -16.61 -7.70
C LEU A 433 10.30 -17.52 -8.25
N PRO A 434 9.99 -18.73 -8.76
CA PRO A 434 11.01 -19.68 -9.19
C PRO A 434 11.88 -19.19 -10.37
N ASP A 435 11.36 -18.29 -11.22
CA ASP A 435 12.03 -17.85 -12.46
C ASP A 435 12.94 -16.62 -12.27
N THR A 436 13.01 -16.03 -11.07
CA THR A 436 13.80 -14.83 -10.81
C THR A 436 15.15 -15.20 -10.21
N ASN A 437 16.24 -14.90 -10.93
CA ASN A 437 17.58 -15.11 -10.39
C ASN A 437 17.91 -13.98 -9.41
N VAL A 438 17.96 -14.30 -8.10
CA VAL A 438 18.34 -13.35 -7.05
C VAL A 438 19.68 -13.74 -6.45
N ILE A 439 20.64 -12.82 -6.57
CA ILE A 439 22.02 -13.02 -6.13
C ILE A 439 22.27 -12.17 -4.89
N ASN A 440 22.65 -12.79 -3.78
CA ASN A 440 23.06 -12.08 -2.57
C ASN A 440 24.59 -11.88 -2.58
N THR A 441 25.02 -10.62 -2.55
CA THR A 441 26.47 -10.27 -2.53
C THR A 441 26.96 -9.80 -1.16
N THR A 442 26.06 -9.81 -0.18
CA THR A 442 26.28 -9.23 1.15
C THR A 442 27.21 -10.12 1.98
N LYS A 443 28.50 -9.79 1.98
CA LYS A 443 29.53 -10.48 2.79
C LYS A 443 29.17 -10.41 4.29
N ASN A 444 29.27 -11.55 4.98
CA ASN A 444 28.95 -11.70 6.41
C ASN A 444 27.49 -11.32 6.78
N GLY A 445 26.59 -11.22 5.79
CA GLY A 445 25.16 -11.06 6.03
C GLY A 445 24.50 -12.40 6.36
N ALA A 446 23.30 -12.35 6.93
CA ALA A 446 22.46 -13.52 7.12
C ALA A 446 22.18 -14.21 5.77
N HIS A 447 22.19 -15.54 5.77
CA HIS A 447 21.72 -16.33 4.64
C HIS A 447 20.24 -16.06 4.38
N ILE A 448 19.90 -15.85 3.12
CA ILE A 448 18.53 -15.59 2.66
C ILE A 448 18.15 -16.73 1.73
N GLU A 449 17.24 -17.59 2.19
CA GLU A 449 16.71 -18.70 1.41
C GLU A 449 16.06 -18.22 0.10
N GLY A 450 16.28 -18.96 -0.99
CA GLY A 450 15.87 -18.54 -2.34
C GLY A 450 16.83 -17.57 -3.03
N THR A 451 17.96 -17.22 -2.41
CA THR A 451 19.06 -16.47 -3.07
C THR A 451 20.30 -17.34 -3.25
N ARG A 452 21.15 -16.99 -4.22
CA ARG A 452 22.50 -17.55 -4.36
C ARG A 452 23.53 -16.55 -3.84
N PHE A 453 24.39 -16.97 -2.92
CA PHE A 453 25.52 -16.14 -2.50
C PHE A 453 26.63 -16.12 -3.56
N GLN A 454 27.12 -14.93 -3.90
CA GLN A 454 28.29 -14.72 -4.75
C GLN A 454 28.87 -13.32 -4.48
N ILE A 455 30.19 -13.17 -4.35
CA ILE A 455 30.79 -11.86 -4.07
C ILE A 455 30.60 -10.89 -5.26
N LEU A 456 30.41 -9.60 -4.98
CA LEU A 456 30.06 -8.62 -6.01
C LEU A 456 31.12 -8.51 -7.11
N GLU A 457 32.41 -8.66 -6.78
CA GLU A 457 33.49 -8.66 -7.76
C GLU A 457 33.38 -9.77 -8.82
N GLU A 458 32.88 -10.94 -8.42
CA GLU A 458 32.63 -12.05 -9.34
C GLU A 458 31.34 -11.84 -10.12
N VAL A 459 30.29 -11.31 -9.47
CA VAL A 459 29.03 -10.96 -10.15
C VAL A 459 29.28 -9.95 -11.28
N ILE A 460 30.16 -8.96 -11.06
CA ILE A 460 30.54 -8.00 -12.12
C ILE A 460 31.12 -8.73 -13.34
N LYS A 461 31.94 -9.77 -13.12
CA LYS A 461 32.56 -10.53 -14.22
C LYS A 461 31.56 -11.46 -14.92
N ASP A 462 30.75 -12.16 -14.15
CA ASP A 462 29.90 -13.24 -14.66
C ASP A 462 28.57 -12.74 -15.23
N TYR A 463 28.04 -11.63 -14.69
CA TYR A 463 26.69 -11.14 -15.00
C TYR A 463 26.66 -9.73 -15.59
N LEU A 464 27.71 -8.92 -15.40
CA LEU A 464 27.72 -7.51 -15.80
C LEU A 464 28.82 -7.17 -16.84
N PRO A 465 28.95 -7.91 -17.96
CA PRO A 465 30.07 -7.76 -18.88
C PRO A 465 30.02 -6.48 -19.73
N ASN A 466 28.83 -5.91 -19.95
CA ASN A 466 28.60 -4.80 -20.87
C ASN A 466 27.69 -3.73 -20.24
N ARG A 467 27.74 -2.52 -20.81
CA ARG A 467 26.81 -1.44 -20.46
C ARG A 467 25.38 -1.81 -20.85
N VAL A 468 24.44 -1.64 -19.92
CA VAL A 468 23.00 -1.92 -20.12
C VAL A 468 22.11 -0.73 -19.75
N VAL A 469 22.66 0.28 -19.07
CA VAL A 469 21.89 1.44 -18.64
C VAL A 469 21.66 2.39 -19.80
N GLU A 470 20.40 2.75 -20.04
CA GLU A 470 20.00 3.86 -20.91
C GLU A 470 19.97 5.18 -20.10
N ASP A 471 20.63 6.24 -20.58
CA ASP A 471 20.74 7.51 -19.83
C ASP A 471 19.38 8.23 -19.68
N ASP A 472 18.53 8.09 -20.68
CA ASP A 472 17.24 8.77 -20.81
C ASP A 472 16.07 7.94 -20.28
N TRP A 473 16.33 6.89 -19.51
CA TRP A 473 15.26 6.06 -18.96
C TRP A 473 14.30 6.84 -18.04
N GLN A 474 14.74 7.98 -17.51
CA GLN A 474 13.95 8.87 -16.64
C GLN A 474 13.06 9.85 -17.42
N LEU A 475 13.14 9.85 -18.76
CA LEU A 475 12.35 10.75 -19.60
C LEU A 475 10.85 10.65 -19.29
N PRO A 476 10.13 11.77 -19.43
CA PRO A 476 8.74 11.85 -19.06
C PRO A 476 7.88 10.87 -19.80
N LEU A 477 7.02 10.19 -19.05
CA LEU A 477 5.95 9.38 -19.59
C LEU A 477 4.66 10.15 -19.45
N ASN A 478 3.79 10.02 -20.44
CA ASN A 478 2.47 10.66 -20.47
C ASN A 478 1.66 10.34 -19.21
N CYS A 479 0.60 11.11 -18.98
CA CYS A 479 -0.39 10.87 -17.93
C CYS A 479 -0.72 9.37 -17.86
N SER A 480 -0.47 8.74 -16.70
CA SER A 480 -0.67 7.29 -16.57
C SER A 480 -2.15 6.92 -16.48
N TYR A 481 -3.03 7.89 -16.24
CA TYR A 481 -4.41 7.66 -15.81
C TYR A 481 -5.46 8.33 -16.67
N ASN A 482 -6.64 7.70 -16.73
CA ASN A 482 -7.82 8.19 -17.42
C ASN A 482 -8.50 9.31 -16.61
N LEU A 483 -8.49 10.52 -17.16
CA LEU A 483 -9.09 11.69 -16.50
C LEU A 483 -10.62 11.61 -16.45
N GLU A 484 -11.30 11.11 -17.48
CA GLU A 484 -12.76 11.01 -17.50
C GLU A 484 -13.25 10.07 -16.39
N TYR A 485 -12.51 8.97 -16.18
CA TYR A 485 -12.72 8.08 -15.04
C TYR A 485 -12.53 8.84 -13.71
N LEU A 486 -11.41 9.54 -13.54
CA LEU A 486 -11.12 10.31 -12.32
C LEU A 486 -12.27 11.28 -11.96
N ILE A 487 -12.76 12.04 -12.94
CA ILE A 487 -13.85 13.02 -12.76
C ILE A 487 -15.14 12.31 -12.34
N THR A 488 -15.47 11.21 -13.01
CA THR A 488 -16.66 10.40 -12.71
C THR A 488 -16.60 9.86 -11.27
N GLN A 489 -15.46 9.30 -10.87
CA GLN A 489 -15.27 8.78 -9.51
C GLN A 489 -15.33 9.90 -8.47
N ASN A 490 -14.78 11.08 -8.78
CA ASN A 490 -14.87 12.23 -7.88
C ASN A 490 -16.33 12.64 -7.64
N GLN A 491 -17.18 12.63 -8.67
CA GLN A 491 -18.61 12.94 -8.51
C GLN A 491 -19.35 11.88 -7.68
N ILE A 492 -19.05 10.60 -7.89
CA ILE A 492 -19.59 9.50 -7.07
C ILE A 492 -19.19 9.70 -5.60
N MET A 493 -17.93 10.02 -5.34
CA MET A 493 -17.41 10.21 -3.99
C MET A 493 -18.06 11.40 -3.28
N LYS A 494 -18.28 12.53 -3.99
CA LYS A 494 -18.98 13.69 -3.43
C LYS A 494 -20.39 13.34 -2.97
N ASN A 495 -21.13 12.60 -3.80
CA ASN A 495 -22.47 12.14 -3.44
C ASN A 495 -22.44 11.18 -2.23
N ALA A 496 -21.46 10.28 -2.18
CA ALA A 496 -21.29 9.37 -1.05
C ALA A 496 -20.94 10.11 0.25
N CYS A 497 -20.05 11.11 0.18
CA CYS A 497 -19.65 11.98 1.29
C CYS A 497 -20.85 12.77 1.84
N ALA A 498 -21.74 13.27 0.97
CA ALA A 498 -22.89 14.06 1.40
C ALA A 498 -23.87 13.26 2.29
N ASN A 499 -23.92 11.94 2.12
CA ASN A 499 -24.88 11.06 2.80
C ASN A 499 -24.28 10.29 3.98
N VAL A 500 -22.94 10.25 4.13
CA VAL A 500 -22.28 9.33 5.08
C VAL A 500 -22.65 9.60 6.54
N THR A 501 -22.74 10.87 6.94
CA THR A 501 -23.11 11.25 8.32
C THR A 501 -24.53 10.82 8.65
N GLN A 502 -25.47 11.02 7.72
CA GLN A 502 -26.86 10.59 7.90
C GLN A 502 -26.97 9.06 8.06
N LEU A 503 -26.19 8.31 7.28
CA LEU A 503 -26.14 6.84 7.39
C LEU A 503 -25.57 6.39 8.74
N LEU A 504 -24.53 7.07 9.25
CA LEU A 504 -23.96 6.79 10.55
C LEU A 504 -24.95 7.10 11.69
N ASP A 505 -25.59 8.26 11.64
CA ASP A 505 -26.59 8.68 12.62
C ASP A 505 -27.77 7.70 12.67
N LYS A 506 -28.16 7.17 11.50
CA LYS A 506 -29.17 6.12 11.42
C LYS A 506 -28.74 4.84 12.12
N CYS A 507 -27.48 4.41 11.96
CA CYS A 507 -26.95 3.24 12.68
C CYS A 507 -26.98 3.45 14.20
N LYS A 508 -26.55 4.63 14.66
CA LYS A 508 -26.55 4.98 16.08
C LYS A 508 -27.96 5.02 16.66
N LEU A 509 -28.91 5.62 15.93
CA LEU A 509 -30.31 5.66 16.34
C LEU A 509 -30.93 4.26 16.43
N ASP A 510 -30.65 3.38 15.48
CA ASP A 510 -31.13 1.99 15.53
C ASP A 510 -30.53 1.24 16.72
N LEU A 511 -29.27 1.51 17.07
CA LEU A 511 -28.63 0.95 18.27
C LEU A 511 -29.21 1.52 19.57
N ASP A 512 -29.50 2.82 19.63
CA ASP A 512 -30.18 3.47 20.78
C ASP A 512 -31.56 2.85 21.00
N ASN A 513 -32.30 2.59 19.91
CA ASN A 513 -33.60 1.93 19.97
C ASN A 513 -33.48 0.50 20.53
N ILE A 514 -32.47 -0.26 20.10
CA ILE A 514 -32.18 -1.61 20.65
C ILE A 514 -31.94 -1.53 22.17
N ALA A 515 -31.11 -0.59 22.63
CA ALA A 515 -30.79 -0.42 24.04
C ALA A 515 -32.01 0.02 24.88
N ALA A 516 -32.87 0.90 24.33
CA ALA A 516 -34.11 1.34 24.97
C ALA A 516 -35.11 0.18 25.13
N LEU A 517 -35.29 -0.64 24.08
CA LEU A 517 -36.15 -1.83 24.11
C LEU A 517 -35.65 -2.90 25.09
N ALA A 518 -34.33 -3.08 25.19
CA ALA A 518 -33.73 -3.96 26.19
C ALA A 518 -34.03 -3.49 27.62
N SER A 519 -34.00 -2.17 27.84
CA SER A 519 -34.25 -1.55 29.15
C SER A 519 -35.74 -1.61 29.55
N SER A 520 -36.66 -1.56 28.59
CA SER A 520 -38.10 -1.67 28.83
C SER A 520 -38.61 -3.11 28.93
N GLY A 521 -37.81 -4.10 28.50
CA GLY A 521 -38.19 -5.52 28.48
C GLY A 521 -39.11 -5.92 27.32
N ASP A 522 -39.16 -5.12 26.24
CA ASP A 522 -40.00 -5.41 25.06
C ASP A 522 -39.32 -6.41 24.11
N LEU A 523 -39.50 -7.70 24.40
CA LEU A 523 -38.83 -8.81 23.72
C LEU A 523 -39.27 -9.02 22.26
N ILE A 524 -40.46 -8.57 21.86
CA ILE A 524 -40.95 -8.80 20.48
C ILE A 524 -40.33 -7.75 19.55
N ASN A 525 -40.34 -6.49 19.98
CA ASN A 525 -39.84 -5.40 19.15
C ASN A 525 -38.31 -5.36 19.09
N ILE A 526 -37.61 -5.92 20.09
CA ILE A 526 -36.15 -5.97 20.09
C ILE A 526 -35.59 -6.92 19.02
N GLU A 527 -36.25 -8.05 18.74
CA GLU A 527 -35.77 -8.97 17.71
C GLU A 527 -35.92 -8.34 16.32
N GLN A 528 -37.01 -7.62 16.08
CA GLN A 528 -37.25 -6.90 14.82
C GLN A 528 -36.31 -5.71 14.61
N SER A 529 -35.78 -5.11 15.69
CA SER A 529 -34.88 -3.96 15.58
C SER A 529 -33.46 -4.38 15.16
N TYR A 530 -33.06 -5.63 15.38
CA TYR A 530 -31.79 -6.17 14.87
C TYR A 530 -31.69 -6.13 13.34
N ASP A 531 -32.75 -6.51 12.63
CA ASP A 531 -32.77 -6.49 11.17
C ASP A 531 -32.67 -5.07 10.62
N LYS A 532 -33.32 -4.11 11.27
CA LYS A 532 -33.22 -2.68 10.93
C LYS A 532 -31.79 -2.18 11.11
N PHE A 533 -31.16 -2.52 12.24
CA PHE A 533 -29.77 -2.15 12.51
C PHE A 533 -28.81 -2.78 11.49
N ASN A 534 -28.97 -4.06 11.17
CA ASN A 534 -28.15 -4.75 10.16
C ASN A 534 -28.29 -4.09 8.79
N PHE A 535 -29.50 -3.69 8.39
CA PHE A 535 -29.74 -2.98 7.15
C PHE A 535 -29.05 -1.60 7.12
N SER A 536 -29.15 -0.85 8.22
CA SER A 536 -28.48 0.44 8.37
C SER A 536 -26.96 0.30 8.33
N MET A 537 -26.39 -0.69 9.01
CA MET A 537 -24.97 -1.02 8.97
C MET A 537 -24.50 -1.40 7.57
N GLU A 538 -25.29 -2.18 6.84
CA GLU A 538 -24.96 -2.54 5.46
C GLU A 538 -24.96 -1.31 4.55
N ASN A 539 -25.97 -0.44 4.65
CA ASN A 539 -25.99 0.81 3.87
C ASN A 539 -24.79 1.71 4.16
N LEU A 540 -24.40 1.83 5.43
CA LEU A 540 -23.20 2.57 5.84
C LEU A 540 -21.94 1.92 5.24
N ARG A 541 -21.80 0.59 5.36
CA ARG A 541 -20.64 -0.16 4.87
C ARG A 541 -20.49 -0.09 3.34
N THR A 542 -21.61 -0.11 2.60
CA THR A 542 -21.62 -0.02 1.13
C THR A 542 -21.49 1.40 0.60
N ASN A 543 -21.58 2.41 1.46
CA ASN A 543 -21.32 3.80 1.06
C ASN A 543 -19.85 3.93 0.61
N GLN A 544 -19.65 4.47 -0.59
CA GLN A 544 -18.33 4.50 -1.21
C GLN A 544 -17.30 5.34 -0.44
N PHE A 545 -17.74 6.42 0.21
CA PHE A 545 -16.89 7.25 1.06
C PHE A 545 -16.48 6.49 2.33
N PHE A 546 -17.44 5.81 2.96
CA PHE A 546 -17.17 4.97 4.13
C PHE A 546 -16.21 3.82 3.82
N ALA A 547 -16.43 3.12 2.70
CA ALA A 547 -15.57 2.01 2.27
C ALA A 547 -14.15 2.47 1.89
N THR A 548 -14.04 3.65 1.24
CA THR A 548 -12.75 4.15 0.75
C THR A 548 -11.92 4.80 1.84
N PHE A 549 -12.54 5.55 2.76
CA PHE A 549 -11.82 6.35 3.76
C PHE A 549 -11.93 5.80 5.17
N ILE A 550 -13.14 5.48 5.62
CA ILE A 550 -13.39 5.21 7.05
C ILE A 550 -13.00 3.79 7.43
N THR A 551 -13.41 2.81 6.61
CA THR A 551 -13.07 1.39 6.79
C THR A 551 -11.55 1.15 6.94
N PRO A 552 -10.67 1.71 6.09
CA PRO A 552 -9.23 1.52 6.27
C PRO A 552 -8.64 2.28 7.47
N MET A 553 -9.30 3.35 7.95
CA MET A 553 -8.89 4.13 9.14
C MET A 553 -9.27 3.48 10.46
N SER A 554 -10.29 2.63 10.47
CA SER A 554 -10.78 1.91 11.66
C SER A 554 -10.61 0.39 11.53
N ARG A 555 -9.57 -0.06 10.81
CA ARG A 555 -9.38 -1.48 10.46
C ARG A 555 -9.21 -2.37 11.70
N VAL A 556 -8.53 -1.89 12.73
CA VAL A 556 -8.32 -2.67 13.97
C VAL A 556 -9.65 -2.81 14.71
N GLU A 557 -10.38 -1.71 14.86
CA GLU A 557 -11.68 -1.68 15.52
C GLU A 557 -12.70 -2.54 14.77
N LEU A 558 -12.72 -2.46 13.44
CA LEU A 558 -13.56 -3.30 12.59
C LEU A 558 -13.19 -4.78 12.75
N GLU A 559 -11.89 -5.12 12.76
CA GLU A 559 -11.46 -6.50 12.93
C GLU A 559 -11.90 -7.07 14.28
N LEU A 560 -11.74 -6.31 15.37
CA LEU A 560 -12.23 -6.71 16.70
C LEU A 560 -13.75 -6.88 16.74
N LEU A 561 -14.50 -5.97 16.10
CA LEU A 561 -15.96 -6.07 15.98
C LEU A 561 -16.37 -7.34 15.22
N LEU A 562 -15.70 -7.65 14.11
CA LEU A 562 -15.97 -8.87 13.32
C LEU A 562 -15.71 -10.15 14.12
N LEU A 563 -14.76 -10.14 15.06
CA LEU A 563 -14.52 -11.26 15.98
C LEU A 563 -15.61 -11.41 17.04
N ALA A 564 -16.28 -10.31 17.44
CA ALA A 564 -17.37 -10.34 18.41
C ALA A 564 -18.72 -10.78 17.81
N ILE A 565 -18.97 -10.50 16.53
CA ILE A 565 -20.25 -10.80 15.86
C ILE A 565 -20.74 -12.26 16.06
N PRO A 566 -19.93 -13.30 15.86
CA PRO A 566 -20.39 -14.68 16.05
C PRO A 566 -20.87 -14.98 17.48
N GLU A 567 -20.28 -14.34 18.49
CA GLU A 567 -20.72 -14.48 19.89
C GLU A 567 -22.07 -13.77 20.10
N ILE A 568 -22.22 -12.56 19.57
CA ILE A 568 -23.48 -11.81 19.61
C ILE A 568 -24.60 -12.58 18.91
N SER A 569 -24.33 -13.17 17.74
CA SER A 569 -25.34 -13.88 16.95
C SER A 569 -25.82 -15.17 17.61
N ARG A 570 -24.98 -15.83 18.42
CA ARG A 570 -25.32 -17.10 19.10
C ARG A 570 -26.07 -16.93 20.41
N ASP A 571 -25.99 -15.76 21.03
CA ASP A 571 -26.71 -15.52 22.29
C ASP A 571 -28.22 -15.54 22.04
N ARG A 572 -28.92 -16.38 22.81
CA ARG A 572 -30.37 -16.62 22.69
C ARG A 572 -31.19 -15.68 23.57
N ASP A 573 -30.55 -14.95 24.49
CA ASP A 573 -31.19 -13.99 25.38
C ASP A 573 -31.23 -12.62 24.67
N PRO A 574 -32.42 -12.11 24.26
CA PRO A 574 -32.52 -10.87 23.50
C PRO A 574 -31.97 -9.65 24.27
N ILE A 575 -32.12 -9.62 25.59
CA ILE A 575 -31.63 -8.51 26.41
C ILE A 575 -30.10 -8.54 26.45
N ARG A 576 -29.51 -9.73 26.70
CA ARG A 576 -28.05 -9.88 26.73
C ARG A 576 -27.42 -9.61 25.37
N LYS A 577 -28.06 -10.10 24.31
CA LYS A 577 -27.65 -9.83 22.93
C LYS A 577 -27.64 -8.33 22.62
N ALA A 578 -28.69 -7.61 23.02
CA ALA A 578 -28.74 -6.15 22.87
C ALA A 578 -27.64 -5.43 23.67
N GLN A 579 -27.36 -5.86 24.90
CA GLN A 579 -26.26 -5.33 25.70
C GLN A 579 -24.90 -5.59 25.05
N MET A 580 -24.68 -6.77 24.46
CA MET A 580 -23.46 -7.07 23.71
C MET A 580 -23.37 -6.23 22.44
N MET A 581 -24.47 -6.03 21.70
CA MET A 581 -24.49 -5.14 20.53
C MET A 581 -24.10 -3.72 20.92
N GLU A 582 -24.70 -3.16 21.98
CA GLU A 582 -24.35 -1.84 22.49
C GLU A 582 -22.86 -1.75 22.85
N LYS A 583 -22.36 -2.73 23.60
CA LYS A 583 -20.96 -2.79 24.06
C LYS A 583 -19.95 -2.83 22.90
N GLU A 584 -20.23 -3.60 21.85
CA GLU A 584 -19.25 -3.86 20.78
C GLU A 584 -19.41 -2.88 19.60
N PHE A 585 -20.64 -2.50 19.21
CA PHE A 585 -20.86 -1.59 18.07
C PHE A 585 -20.73 -0.12 18.46
N ARG A 586 -21.11 0.31 19.67
CA ARG A 586 -21.05 1.72 20.06
C ARG A 586 -19.64 2.30 19.94
N PRO A 587 -18.58 1.67 20.47
CA PRO A 587 -17.22 2.20 20.35
C PRO A 587 -16.78 2.31 18.89
N TYR A 588 -17.11 1.32 18.06
CA TYR A 588 -16.80 1.33 16.63
C TYR A 588 -17.49 2.49 15.89
N LEU A 589 -18.78 2.71 16.12
CA LEU A 589 -19.53 3.82 15.51
C LEU A 589 -19.01 5.19 15.96
N THR A 590 -18.58 5.32 17.22
CA THR A 590 -17.94 6.54 17.73
C THR A 590 -16.61 6.82 17.05
N VAL A 591 -15.75 5.80 16.86
CA VAL A 591 -14.49 5.95 16.12
C VAL A 591 -14.77 6.36 14.67
N CYS A 592 -15.76 5.74 14.01
CA CYS A 592 -16.15 6.08 12.65
C CYS A 592 -16.61 7.54 12.52
N GLU A 593 -17.38 8.07 13.50
CA GLU A 593 -17.77 9.48 13.53
C GLU A 593 -16.57 10.41 13.59
N GLN A 594 -15.61 10.12 14.49
CA GLN A 594 -14.39 10.92 14.64
C GLN A 594 -13.57 10.93 13.35
N ASP A 595 -13.45 9.77 12.71
CA ASP A 595 -12.72 9.63 11.45
C ASP A 595 -13.43 10.37 10.30
N ILE A 596 -14.77 10.32 10.21
CA ILE A 596 -15.55 11.11 9.24
C ILE A 596 -15.30 12.60 9.43
N ASN A 597 -15.41 13.09 10.67
CA ASN A 597 -15.18 14.51 10.98
C ASN A 597 -13.74 14.95 10.66
N THR A 598 -12.77 14.04 10.80
CA THR A 598 -11.37 14.29 10.47
C THR A 598 -11.13 14.34 8.96
N ILE A 599 -11.76 13.45 8.19
CA ILE A 599 -11.50 13.31 6.75
C ILE A 599 -12.30 14.27 5.89
N ILE A 600 -13.50 14.69 6.27
CA ILE A 600 -14.32 15.59 5.45
C ILE A 600 -13.54 16.85 4.98
N PRO A 601 -12.81 17.58 5.85
CA PRO A 601 -12.03 18.74 5.41
C PRO A 601 -10.91 18.37 4.42
N LEU A 602 -10.21 17.25 4.66
CA LEU A 602 -9.16 16.76 3.76
C LEU A 602 -9.71 16.31 2.41
N PHE A 603 -10.90 15.71 2.41
CA PHE A 603 -11.62 15.34 1.18
C PHE A 603 -12.06 16.58 0.39
N GLN A 604 -12.47 17.66 1.05
CA GLN A 604 -12.79 18.92 0.37
C GLN A 604 -11.55 19.51 -0.32
N GLU A 605 -10.39 19.49 0.34
CA GLU A 605 -9.11 19.89 -0.24
C GLU A 605 -8.74 19.02 -1.46
N LEU A 606 -8.88 17.69 -1.33
CA LEU A 606 -8.68 16.74 -2.44
C LEU A 606 -9.59 17.06 -3.63
N ASN A 607 -10.87 17.28 -3.37
CA ASN A 607 -11.85 17.58 -4.41
C ASN A 607 -11.49 18.88 -5.16
N ASN A 608 -11.11 19.94 -4.44
CA ASN A 608 -10.67 21.18 -5.07
C ASN A 608 -9.42 20.96 -5.93
N THR A 609 -8.47 20.19 -5.41
CA THR A 609 -7.24 19.83 -6.14
C THR A 609 -7.53 19.04 -7.41
N ILE A 610 -8.50 18.11 -7.38
CA ILE A 610 -8.92 17.35 -8.57
C ILE A 610 -9.59 18.27 -9.61
N LEU A 611 -10.43 19.22 -9.17
CA LEU A 611 -11.07 20.19 -10.07
C LEU A 611 -10.06 21.12 -10.73
N GLU A 612 -9.06 21.59 -9.98
CA GLU A 612 -7.94 22.36 -10.54
C GLU A 612 -7.12 21.54 -11.54
N TYR A 613 -6.82 20.28 -11.20
CA TYR A 613 -6.11 19.35 -12.08
C TYR A 613 -6.89 19.11 -13.38
N GLU A 614 -8.21 18.89 -13.30
CA GLU A 614 -9.10 18.76 -14.45
C GLU A 614 -9.06 20.01 -15.33
N LYS A 615 -9.18 21.21 -14.73
CA LYS A 615 -9.14 22.48 -15.46
C LYS A 615 -7.82 22.59 -16.23
N VAL A 616 -6.69 22.44 -15.56
CA VAL A 616 -5.36 22.55 -16.17
C VAL A 616 -5.16 21.50 -17.27
N TYR A 617 -5.61 20.27 -17.06
CA TYR A 617 -5.49 19.22 -18.06
C TYR A 617 -6.32 19.51 -19.33
N LYS A 618 -7.57 19.96 -19.17
CA LYS A 618 -8.42 20.36 -20.31
C LYS A 618 -7.77 21.46 -21.14
N ILE A 619 -7.17 22.45 -20.47
CA ILE A 619 -6.41 23.53 -21.11
C ILE A 619 -5.19 22.97 -21.85
N ARG A 620 -4.41 22.07 -21.25
CA ARG A 620 -3.27 21.44 -21.92
C ARG A 620 -3.67 20.62 -23.15
N LYS A 621 -4.82 19.94 -23.12
CA LYS A 621 -5.33 19.19 -24.28
C LYS A 621 -5.70 20.12 -25.44
N LYS A 622 -6.26 21.30 -25.15
CA LYS A 622 -6.48 22.37 -26.14
C LYS A 622 -5.15 22.94 -26.64
N ALA A 623 -4.24 23.25 -25.72
CA ALA A 623 -2.90 23.77 -25.98
C ALA A 623 -2.07 22.91 -26.93
N ALA A 624 -2.16 21.58 -26.80
CA ALA A 624 -1.42 20.64 -27.65
C ALA A 624 -1.77 20.74 -29.15
N ARG A 625 -2.90 21.39 -29.50
CA ARG A 625 -3.32 21.65 -30.89
C ARG A 625 -2.88 23.03 -31.37
N THR A 626 -2.50 23.93 -30.46
CA THR A 626 -2.18 25.32 -30.77
C THR A 626 -0.93 25.40 -31.65
N LYS A 627 -1.05 26.10 -32.77
CA LYS A 627 0.04 26.44 -33.70
C LYS A 627 0.28 27.94 -33.77
N ILE A 628 -0.73 28.75 -33.46
CA ILE A 628 -0.62 30.21 -33.43
C ILE A 628 -1.12 30.74 -32.08
N LEU A 629 -0.37 31.65 -31.47
CA LEU A 629 -0.83 32.49 -30.36
C LEU A 629 -1.07 33.90 -30.87
N MET A 630 -2.34 34.26 -31.06
CA MET A 630 -2.76 35.63 -31.34
C MET A 630 -2.74 36.45 -30.05
N LEU A 631 -2.13 37.62 -30.11
CA LEU A 631 -2.00 38.49 -28.93
C LEU A 631 -2.20 39.96 -29.30
N ASP A 632 -2.73 40.72 -28.36
CA ASP A 632 -2.68 42.19 -28.37
C ASP A 632 -1.35 42.68 -27.80
N CYS A 633 -1.00 43.95 -28.06
CA CYS A 633 0.15 44.58 -27.43
C CYS A 633 -0.26 45.22 -26.09
N ASP A 634 -1.27 46.08 -26.11
CA ASP A 634 -1.56 46.95 -24.98
C ASP A 634 -2.31 46.23 -23.87
N GLY A 635 -1.78 46.34 -22.65
CA GLY A 635 -2.29 45.59 -21.49
C GLY A 635 -2.00 44.09 -21.52
N ILE A 636 -1.25 43.60 -22.52
CA ILE A 636 -0.78 42.20 -22.60
C ILE A 636 0.74 42.14 -22.57
N LEU A 637 1.39 42.65 -23.63
CA LEU A 637 2.86 42.80 -23.69
C LEU A 637 3.36 44.01 -22.90
N THR A 638 2.48 44.98 -22.69
CA THR A 638 2.72 46.20 -21.92
C THR A 638 1.82 46.23 -20.68
N ASP A 639 2.16 47.10 -19.73
CA ASP A 639 1.36 47.35 -18.53
C ASP A 639 0.13 48.26 -18.80
N GLY A 640 -0.25 48.42 -20.06
CA GLY A 640 -1.37 49.26 -20.49
C GLY A 640 -1.11 50.77 -20.39
N ALA A 641 0.03 51.20 -19.86
CA ALA A 641 0.38 52.60 -19.75
C ALA A 641 1.00 53.15 -21.05
N ILE A 642 0.74 54.44 -21.30
CA ILE A 642 1.37 55.20 -22.38
C ILE A 642 2.19 56.33 -21.74
N TYR A 643 3.51 56.33 -21.99
CA TYR A 643 4.41 57.33 -21.45
C TYR A 643 4.73 58.37 -22.53
N TYR A 644 4.53 59.65 -22.22
CA TYR A 644 4.87 60.74 -23.12
C TYR A 644 6.09 61.50 -22.62
N SER A 645 7.03 61.80 -23.52
CA SER A 645 8.08 62.77 -23.25
C SER A 645 7.53 64.21 -23.31
N ALA A 646 8.29 65.18 -22.81
CA ALA A 646 7.92 66.60 -22.93
C ALA A 646 7.83 67.09 -24.39
N SER A 647 8.48 66.39 -25.34
CA SER A 647 8.40 66.67 -26.78
C SER A 647 7.27 65.92 -27.49
N GLY A 648 6.49 65.10 -26.77
CA GLY A 648 5.38 64.32 -27.32
C GLY A 648 5.79 62.95 -27.89
N GLU A 649 7.00 62.47 -27.62
CA GLU A 649 7.40 61.10 -27.99
C GLU A 649 6.68 60.08 -27.11
N GLU A 650 6.17 59.03 -27.73
CA GLU A 650 5.49 57.93 -27.04
C GLU A 650 6.47 56.80 -26.70
N MET A 651 6.45 56.33 -25.46
CA MET A 651 7.23 55.19 -24.98
C MET A 651 6.31 54.13 -24.37
N LYS A 652 6.66 52.86 -24.57
CA LYS A 652 5.99 51.70 -23.97
C LYS A 652 7.01 50.80 -23.30
N LYS A 653 6.63 50.19 -22.18
CA LYS A 653 7.46 49.25 -21.43
C LYS A 653 7.12 47.81 -21.83
N PHE A 654 8.15 47.02 -22.10
CA PHE A 654 8.03 45.60 -22.42
C PHE A 654 8.81 44.75 -21.41
N ASN A 655 8.31 43.56 -21.09
CA ASN A 655 8.96 42.66 -20.15
C ASN A 655 9.94 41.70 -20.85
N TYR A 656 11.13 41.53 -20.27
CA TYR A 656 12.10 40.58 -20.80
C TYR A 656 11.66 39.12 -20.65
N LYS A 657 10.84 38.79 -19.63
CA LYS A 657 10.27 37.44 -19.47
C LYS A 657 9.38 37.07 -20.65
N ASP A 658 8.57 38.00 -21.15
CA ASP A 658 7.70 37.75 -22.31
C ASP A 658 8.52 37.45 -23.57
N CYS A 659 9.66 38.11 -23.76
CA CYS A 659 10.61 37.76 -24.83
C CYS A 659 11.11 36.31 -24.70
N ALA A 660 11.44 35.86 -23.49
CA ALA A 660 11.82 34.46 -23.24
C ALA A 660 10.65 33.50 -23.51
N GLY A 661 9.43 33.88 -23.14
CA GLY A 661 8.20 33.12 -23.41
C GLY A 661 7.96 32.92 -24.91
N ILE A 662 8.12 33.98 -25.70
CA ILE A 662 8.00 33.93 -27.17
C ILE A 662 9.03 32.97 -27.77
N ILE A 663 10.27 32.99 -27.27
CA ILE A 663 11.31 32.05 -27.72
C ILE A 663 10.92 30.60 -27.40
N LEU A 664 10.37 30.34 -26.22
CA LEU A 664 9.91 29.00 -25.81
C LEU A 664 8.76 28.51 -26.72
N LEU A 665 7.77 29.37 -26.97
CA LEU A 665 6.64 29.06 -27.86
C LEU A 665 7.12 28.68 -29.25
N ARG A 666 8.01 29.49 -29.84
CA ARG A 666 8.57 29.23 -31.17
C ARG A 666 9.36 27.93 -31.24
N LYS A 667 10.12 27.58 -30.19
CA LYS A 667 10.83 26.29 -30.11
C LYS A 667 9.89 25.08 -30.14
N LYS A 668 8.65 25.23 -29.65
CA LYS A 668 7.59 24.21 -29.73
C LYS A 668 6.73 24.32 -30.99
N GLY A 669 7.10 25.17 -31.95
CA GLY A 669 6.35 25.35 -33.20
C GLY A 669 5.10 26.23 -33.07
N ILE A 670 4.94 26.96 -31.96
CA ILE A 670 3.83 27.90 -31.76
C ILE A 670 4.30 29.29 -32.20
N GLN A 671 3.72 29.82 -33.28
CA GLN A 671 4.05 31.14 -33.81
C GLN A 671 3.20 32.22 -33.14
N ALA A 672 3.86 33.15 -32.44
CA ALA A 672 3.19 34.32 -31.90
C ALA A 672 2.82 35.30 -33.04
N LEU A 673 1.59 35.81 -33.02
CA LEU A 673 1.04 36.74 -34.00
C LEU A 673 0.40 37.93 -33.28
N LEU A 674 1.03 39.10 -33.39
CA LEU A 674 0.52 40.34 -32.84
C LEU A 674 -0.54 40.94 -33.76
N ILE A 675 -1.72 41.22 -33.20
CA ILE A 675 -2.80 41.94 -33.88
C ILE A 675 -2.63 43.42 -33.61
N ASN A 676 -2.41 44.21 -34.65
CA ASN A 676 -2.14 45.64 -34.49
C ASN A 676 -3.19 46.49 -35.23
N GLN A 677 -3.86 47.40 -34.52
CA GLN A 677 -4.85 48.30 -35.11
C GLN A 677 -4.21 49.52 -35.79
N GLU A 678 -3.10 50.02 -35.24
CA GLU A 678 -2.41 51.23 -35.72
C GLU A 678 -0.90 51.02 -35.88
N ALA A 679 -0.29 51.67 -36.87
CA ALA A 679 1.13 51.54 -37.15
C ALA A 679 2.00 52.30 -36.11
N ASN A 680 2.16 51.76 -34.90
CA ASN A 680 3.07 52.30 -33.89
C ASN A 680 4.52 51.78 -34.12
N PRO A 681 5.52 52.66 -34.34
CA PRO A 681 6.90 52.26 -34.61
C PRO A 681 7.55 51.48 -33.45
N VAL A 682 7.21 51.81 -32.20
CA VAL A 682 7.77 51.17 -30.99
C VAL A 682 7.29 49.72 -30.92
N ILE A 683 5.99 49.50 -31.11
CA ILE A 683 5.37 48.15 -31.13
C ILE A 683 5.96 47.32 -32.26
N LYS A 684 6.08 47.90 -33.47
CA LYS A 684 6.65 47.20 -34.63
C LYS A 684 8.10 46.79 -34.40
N HIS A 685 8.90 47.66 -33.77
CA HIS A 685 10.29 47.36 -33.44
C HIS A 685 10.40 46.25 -32.38
N ALA A 686 9.56 46.29 -31.34
CA ALA A 686 9.51 45.28 -30.30
C ALA A 686 9.10 43.90 -30.87
N ALA A 687 8.04 43.85 -31.68
CA ALA A 687 7.57 42.63 -32.33
C ALA A 687 8.67 41.99 -33.20
N LEU A 688 9.34 42.79 -34.05
CA LEU A 688 10.43 42.32 -34.90
C LEU A 688 11.59 41.73 -34.06
N LYS A 689 12.00 42.44 -33.00
CA LYS A 689 13.12 42.03 -32.14
C LYS A 689 12.83 40.73 -31.39
N SER A 690 11.58 40.51 -30.98
CA SER A 690 11.15 39.29 -30.28
C SER A 690 10.76 38.16 -31.24
N GLY A 691 10.72 38.42 -32.55
CA GLY A 691 10.33 37.45 -33.58
C GLY A 691 8.84 37.11 -33.56
N ILE A 692 8.01 38.10 -33.24
CA ILE A 692 6.55 38.04 -33.33
C ILE A 692 6.14 38.53 -34.72
N ASP A 693 5.29 37.75 -35.40
CA ASP A 693 4.72 38.20 -36.67
C ASP A 693 3.63 39.23 -36.42
N THR A 694 3.42 40.17 -37.33
CA THR A 694 2.39 41.21 -37.17
C THR A 694 1.33 41.09 -38.24
N ILE A 695 0.05 41.23 -37.84
CA ILE A 695 -1.08 41.39 -38.76
C ILE A 695 -1.82 42.68 -38.42
N SER A 696 -2.15 43.48 -39.43
CA SER A 696 -2.86 44.74 -39.25
C SER A 696 -4.36 44.54 -39.50
N SER A 697 -5.20 44.94 -38.54
CA SER A 697 -6.65 44.96 -38.70
C SER A 697 -7.29 46.00 -37.80
N ARG A 698 -8.26 46.75 -38.33
CA ARG A 698 -9.11 47.66 -37.54
C ARG A 698 -10.27 46.94 -36.86
N GLU A 699 -10.70 45.79 -37.39
CA GLU A 699 -11.73 44.93 -36.80
C GLU A 699 -11.11 43.60 -36.37
N LYS A 700 -10.96 43.39 -35.05
CA LYS A 700 -10.40 42.16 -34.51
C LYS A 700 -11.40 40.99 -34.60
N ASN A 701 -12.69 41.25 -34.53
CA ASN A 701 -13.73 40.21 -34.60
C ASN A 701 -13.81 39.42 -35.92
N GLY A 702 -13.15 39.89 -36.99
CA GLY A 702 -13.00 39.17 -38.27
C GLY A 702 -11.59 38.63 -38.54
N ILE A 703 -10.61 38.96 -37.67
CA ILE A 703 -9.19 38.67 -37.95
C ILE A 703 -8.87 37.19 -37.86
N ALA A 704 -9.63 36.43 -37.06
CA ALA A 704 -9.44 34.99 -36.94
C ALA A 704 -9.58 34.32 -38.31
N THR A 705 -10.64 34.60 -39.07
CA THR A 705 -10.84 34.03 -40.42
C THR A 705 -9.66 34.30 -41.35
N THR A 706 -9.14 35.53 -41.35
CA THR A 706 -7.96 35.90 -42.14
C THR A 706 -6.71 35.12 -41.73
N VAL A 707 -6.52 34.90 -40.42
CA VAL A 707 -5.41 34.10 -39.89
C VAL A 707 -5.56 32.63 -40.30
N LEU A 708 -6.77 32.07 -40.20
CA LEU A 708 -7.06 30.69 -40.60
C LEU A 708 -6.76 30.47 -42.09
N GLU A 709 -7.20 31.38 -42.96
CA GLU A 709 -6.93 31.31 -44.41
C GLU A 709 -5.44 31.45 -44.71
N LYS A 710 -4.77 32.44 -44.11
CA LYS A 710 -3.35 32.73 -44.36
C LYS A 710 -2.43 31.57 -43.95
N TYR A 711 -2.72 30.92 -42.82
CA TYR A 711 -1.87 29.88 -42.24
C TYR A 711 -2.41 28.46 -42.47
N ALA A 712 -3.52 28.31 -43.20
CA ALA A 712 -4.21 27.03 -43.44
C ALA A 712 -4.48 26.26 -42.14
N LEU A 713 -5.09 26.94 -41.17
CA LEU A 713 -5.39 26.41 -39.84
C LEU A 713 -6.90 26.30 -39.61
N ASN A 714 -7.27 25.53 -38.59
CA ASN A 714 -8.61 25.54 -38.01
C ASN A 714 -8.66 26.35 -36.72
N TYR A 715 -9.85 26.76 -36.29
CA TYR A 715 -10.05 27.53 -35.05
C TYR A 715 -9.42 26.83 -33.83
N GLU A 716 -9.49 25.50 -33.75
CA GLU A 716 -8.91 24.69 -32.66
C GLU A 716 -7.38 24.80 -32.55
N GLU A 717 -6.70 25.27 -33.59
CA GLU A 717 -5.25 25.42 -33.66
C GLU A 717 -4.79 26.85 -33.33
N VAL A 718 -5.73 27.75 -33.05
CA VAL A 718 -5.45 29.14 -32.70
C VAL A 718 -5.74 29.34 -31.21
N ALA A 719 -4.79 29.94 -30.52
CA ALA A 719 -4.97 30.49 -29.18
C ALA A 719 -5.01 32.02 -29.25
N CYS A 720 -5.74 32.68 -28.34
CA CYS A 720 -5.83 34.13 -28.30
C CYS A 720 -5.74 34.68 -26.88
N ILE A 721 -4.99 35.78 -26.70
CA ILE A 721 -4.96 36.57 -25.48
C ILE A 721 -5.25 38.04 -25.80
N ILE A 722 -6.27 38.60 -25.14
CA ILE A 722 -6.69 40.00 -25.28
C ILE A 722 -7.20 40.53 -23.93
N ASN A 723 -7.22 41.85 -23.79
CA ASN A 723 -7.61 42.52 -22.53
C ASN A 723 -8.89 43.38 -22.67
N ASP A 724 -9.56 43.35 -23.81
CA ASP A 724 -10.75 44.18 -24.09
C ASP A 724 -12.01 43.33 -24.31
N LEU A 725 -13.08 43.67 -23.59
CA LEU A 725 -14.41 43.08 -23.72
C LEU A 725 -15.02 43.27 -25.12
N SER A 726 -14.64 44.32 -25.86
CA SER A 726 -15.14 44.60 -27.22
C SER A 726 -14.81 43.49 -28.22
N ASP A 727 -13.79 42.68 -27.91
CA ASP A 727 -13.25 41.60 -28.73
C ASP A 727 -13.72 40.21 -28.27
N LEU A 728 -14.72 40.12 -27.40
CA LEU A 728 -15.23 38.86 -26.82
C LEU A 728 -15.59 37.81 -27.87
N LYS A 729 -16.10 38.23 -29.03
CA LYS A 729 -16.48 37.32 -30.12
C LYS A 729 -15.26 36.57 -30.66
N LEU A 730 -14.09 37.20 -30.71
CA LEU A 730 -12.85 36.56 -31.11
C LEU A 730 -12.43 35.47 -30.12
N LEU A 731 -12.51 35.74 -28.82
CA LEU A 731 -12.14 34.75 -27.78
C LEU A 731 -13.02 33.50 -27.81
N LYS A 732 -14.30 33.66 -28.12
CA LYS A 732 -15.25 32.54 -28.23
C LYS A 732 -15.08 31.71 -29.50
N GLN A 733 -14.39 32.23 -30.51
CA GLN A 733 -14.17 31.53 -31.78
C GLN A 733 -12.94 30.63 -31.76
N VAL A 734 -11.88 31.03 -31.06
CA VAL A 734 -10.60 30.32 -31.05
C VAL A 734 -10.64 29.05 -30.19
N GLY A 735 -9.73 28.12 -30.45
CA GLY A 735 -9.62 26.85 -29.72
C GLY A 735 -9.23 27.00 -28.25
N LEU A 736 -8.50 28.08 -27.93
CA LEU A 736 -8.04 28.39 -26.59
C LEU A 736 -7.97 29.92 -26.36
N SER A 737 -8.59 30.41 -25.29
CA SER A 737 -8.59 31.83 -24.95
C SER A 737 -7.96 32.13 -23.58
N PHE A 738 -7.29 33.27 -23.47
CA PHE A 738 -6.65 33.72 -22.24
C PHE A 738 -7.03 35.17 -21.90
N ALA A 739 -7.04 35.47 -20.59
CA ALA A 739 -7.08 36.82 -20.04
C ALA A 739 -5.91 37.01 -19.05
N VAL A 740 -5.43 38.25 -18.91
CA VAL A 740 -4.40 38.60 -17.90
C VAL A 740 -5.01 38.77 -16.51
N GLY A 741 -4.18 38.72 -15.47
CA GLY A 741 -4.64 38.80 -14.07
C GLY A 741 -5.43 40.08 -13.74
N ASP A 742 -5.09 41.19 -14.41
CA ASP A 742 -5.70 42.51 -14.27
C ASP A 742 -6.83 42.79 -15.27
N SER A 743 -7.25 41.79 -16.06
CA SER A 743 -8.44 41.88 -16.91
C SER A 743 -9.72 42.09 -16.10
N SER A 744 -10.76 42.67 -16.71
CA SER A 744 -12.04 42.90 -16.03
C SER A 744 -12.69 41.57 -15.58
N PRO A 745 -13.40 41.55 -14.43
CA PRO A 745 -14.08 40.34 -13.94
C PRO A 745 -15.05 39.73 -14.96
N GLU A 746 -15.68 40.56 -15.79
CA GLU A 746 -16.58 40.11 -16.86
C GLU A 746 -15.81 39.36 -17.96
N LEU A 747 -14.61 39.82 -18.34
CA LEU A 747 -13.78 39.16 -19.35
C LEU A 747 -13.23 37.84 -18.82
N GLN A 748 -12.79 37.83 -17.56
CA GLN A 748 -12.25 36.65 -16.88
C GLN A 748 -13.24 35.47 -16.83
N GLN A 749 -14.55 35.74 -16.80
CA GLN A 749 -15.59 34.70 -16.80
C GLN A 749 -15.81 34.05 -18.17
N GLU A 750 -15.30 34.66 -19.24
CA GLU A 750 -15.62 34.27 -20.61
C GLU A 750 -14.46 33.58 -21.35
N VAL A 751 -13.26 33.60 -20.76
CA VAL A 751 -12.07 32.94 -21.31
C VAL A 751 -11.87 31.53 -20.75
N ASP A 752 -11.13 30.70 -21.49
CA ASP A 752 -10.77 29.36 -21.05
C ASP A 752 -9.84 29.38 -19.83
N TYR A 753 -8.89 30.32 -19.77
CA TYR A 753 -7.92 30.41 -18.69
C TYR A 753 -7.55 31.86 -18.34
N VAL A 754 -7.60 32.20 -17.06
CA VAL A 754 -7.14 33.49 -16.53
C VAL A 754 -5.75 33.29 -15.96
N LEU A 755 -4.80 34.10 -16.43
CA LEU A 755 -3.41 34.07 -15.97
C LEU A 755 -3.31 34.65 -14.56
N ALA A 756 -2.36 34.14 -13.77
CA ALA A 756 -2.02 34.74 -12.49
C ALA A 756 -1.20 36.03 -12.67
N THR A 757 -0.60 36.21 -13.84
CA THR A 757 0.25 37.36 -14.18
C THR A 757 -0.52 38.46 -14.90
N ASP A 758 -0.33 39.70 -14.44
CA ASP A 758 -0.89 40.90 -15.06
C ASP A 758 -0.20 41.27 -16.39
N GLY A 759 -0.86 42.15 -17.16
CA GLY A 759 -0.32 42.75 -18.38
C GLY A 759 1.08 43.34 -18.19
N GLY A 760 2.01 43.01 -19.09
CA GLY A 760 3.38 43.52 -19.06
C GLY A 760 4.26 42.99 -17.92
N GLN A 761 3.81 42.01 -17.14
CA GLN A 761 4.56 41.40 -16.03
C GLN A 761 5.14 40.01 -16.33
N GLY A 762 5.01 39.51 -17.55
CA GLY A 762 5.43 38.15 -17.93
C GLY A 762 4.28 37.22 -18.31
N ALA A 763 3.11 37.74 -18.69
CA ALA A 763 1.94 36.96 -19.05
C ALA A 763 2.19 35.97 -20.21
N ILE A 764 2.98 36.35 -21.22
CA ILE A 764 3.36 35.48 -22.33
C ILE A 764 4.33 34.39 -21.87
N TYR A 765 5.17 34.66 -20.87
CA TYR A 765 5.99 33.63 -20.25
C TYR A 765 5.13 32.59 -19.53
N GLU A 766 4.11 33.01 -18.79
CA GLU A 766 3.16 32.08 -18.14
C GLU A 766 2.41 31.23 -19.17
N ILE A 767 1.91 31.84 -20.26
CA ILE A 767 1.32 31.10 -21.38
C ILE A 767 2.34 30.13 -21.97
N ALA A 768 3.58 30.55 -22.20
CA ALA A 768 4.62 29.67 -22.69
C ALA A 768 4.83 28.49 -21.74
N GLU A 769 4.87 28.70 -20.42
CA GLU A 769 4.94 27.59 -19.47
C GLU A 769 3.73 26.65 -19.57
N LEU A 770 2.51 27.17 -19.75
CA LEU A 770 1.31 26.36 -19.90
C LEU A 770 1.29 25.55 -21.22
N LEU A 771 1.71 26.17 -22.31
CA LEU A 771 1.65 25.60 -23.67
C LEU A 771 2.88 24.73 -24.00
N THR A 772 4.03 25.02 -23.38
CA THR A 772 5.31 24.38 -23.73
C THR A 772 5.89 23.47 -22.65
N LYS A 773 5.53 23.68 -21.37
CA LYS A 773 5.82 22.66 -20.36
C LYS A 773 4.84 21.52 -20.56
N ASP A 774 5.31 20.51 -21.29
CA ASP A 774 5.20 19.17 -20.75
C ASP A 774 5.78 19.28 -19.34
N LYS A 775 4.95 19.24 -18.31
CA LYS A 775 5.44 19.45 -16.94
C LYS A 775 6.21 18.23 -16.46
N TYR A 776 7.13 17.73 -17.29
CA TYR A 776 8.10 16.68 -17.06
C TYR A 776 9.32 16.71 -18.02
N ASN A 777 9.55 17.77 -18.81
CA ASN A 777 10.85 17.96 -19.49
C ASN A 777 11.84 18.71 -18.59
#